data_AF-A0A1V5IEM4-F1
#
_entry.id   AF-A0A1V5IEM4-F1
#
_cell.length_a   1.000
_cell.length_b   1.000
_cell.length_c   1.000
_cell.angle_alpha   90.00
_cell.angle_beta   90.00
_cell.angle_gamma   90.00
#
_symmetry.space_group_name_H-M   'P 1'
#
loop_
_entity.id
_entity.type
_entity.pdbx_description
1 polymer ?
#
loop_
_entity_poly.entity_id
_entity_poly.type
_entity_poly.pdbx_seq_one_letter_code
_entity_poly.pdbx_strand_id
1 'polypeptide(L)'
;MILESAVDPAEYQLVSPDIATCADCRREVLDPHDRRHRYPFTNCTNCGPRLTIIEDLPYDRQRTTMRGFPMCPSCRREYEDPLDRRFHAEPTACPVCGPRVQLLVRSGDGGLETRAVGTSGDPAGPIREAAALLRGGAIVAVQGLGGFHLACDATDGAAVLRLKERKRRPHKPLAVMVSDVGELRRHCRVTAAEEAVLTSPEHPIVLLEWREMDAAGEPGPEVGAAATRTVEEPAAGSARRVPVDPEVAVGQRYLGVMLPYTPLHILLLEECGRPLVMTSGNLAEEPMVKDRDEMRRLDGIADAYLVHDRPIAERCDDSVVQVRRGRPRLVRRARGYAPFPVPLPRPLPSVLACGAELKNTFCLTRDANAFLSHHIGDLENLETLESYEDGIAAYRRLFRVDPEVVAYDLHPEYLATKYARSLPGEKVPVQHHHAHVAAALVEAGVESRVIGVSMDGLGYGDDGVLWGGEVLVCDLEGYRRVAHLEALPLPGGALAIRRPWRTALGWVVAALGPTGLERALSLLARPGPAEERPSDEEAVAALVRQVETRTNAPLTTSCGRLFDAVAALAGVRREISYEGQAAIELEMRSRPDATPYGWDLEGDPGAAAGAPLLPAAEHMRENAAGAGDGAAAVRLAPLLDGVLTDLEAGRPADLVGGRLHVTLAAMVADLCRRVHAATGIADVALTGGVFQNRLLAGLCEDAVRRAGLSVLDGGLIPVNDGGVSLGQAAVAGYATLRQRGGL
;
A
#
# COMPACT_ATOMS: atom_id res chain seq x y z
N MET A 1 -35.27 23.96 16.45
CA MET A 1 -35.99 23.32 15.34
C MET A 1 -34.94 22.78 14.41
N ILE A 2 -34.88 21.47 14.23
CA ILE A 2 -34.03 20.84 13.22
C ILE A 2 -34.83 20.88 11.93
N LEU A 3 -34.24 21.40 10.86
CA LEU A 3 -34.89 21.49 9.55
C LEU A 3 -34.69 20.16 8.80
N GLU A 4 -35.62 19.82 7.91
CA GLU A 4 -35.43 18.69 7.01
C GLU A 4 -34.21 18.93 6.10
N SER A 5 -33.49 17.85 5.80
CA SER A 5 -32.35 17.87 4.88
C SER A 5 -32.81 18.35 3.50
N ALA A 6 -32.31 19.51 3.06
CA ALA A 6 -32.58 20.07 1.75
C ALA A 6 -31.46 19.71 0.75
N VAL A 7 -31.83 19.48 -0.51
CA VAL A 7 -30.87 19.27 -1.60
C VAL A 7 -30.66 20.60 -2.33
N ASP A 8 -29.52 21.25 -2.13
CA ASP A 8 -29.07 22.34 -3.02
C ASP A 8 -28.09 21.76 -4.04
N PRO A 9 -28.42 21.66 -5.35
CA PRO A 9 -27.55 21.08 -6.37
C PRO A 9 -26.15 21.72 -6.48
N ALA A 10 -26.00 23.00 -6.07
CA ALA A 10 -24.75 23.73 -6.18
C ALA A 10 -23.78 23.44 -5.03
N GLU A 11 -24.25 22.98 -3.87
CA GLU A 11 -23.42 22.70 -2.70
C GLU A 11 -23.02 21.21 -2.62
N TYR A 12 -22.00 20.91 -1.82
CA TYR A 12 -21.65 19.54 -1.42
C TYR A 12 -21.23 19.53 0.04
N GLN A 13 -21.28 18.35 0.65
CA GLN A 13 -20.87 18.13 2.03
C GLN A 13 -19.64 17.24 2.07
N LEU A 14 -18.69 17.56 2.95
CA LEU A 14 -17.58 16.66 3.22
C LEU A 14 -18.09 15.40 3.91
N VAL A 15 -17.59 14.25 3.47
CA VAL A 15 -17.95 12.95 4.02
C VAL A 15 -16.85 12.52 4.97
N SER A 16 -17.22 12.31 6.23
CA SER A 16 -16.32 11.72 7.21
C SER A 16 -15.89 10.32 6.74
N PRO A 17 -14.63 9.92 6.97
CA PRO A 17 -14.23 8.53 6.78
C PRO A 17 -14.94 7.59 7.78
N ASP A 18 -14.86 6.28 7.54
CA ASP A 18 -15.24 5.27 8.52
C ASP A 18 -14.29 5.29 9.73
N ILE A 19 -14.84 5.44 10.93
CA ILE A 19 -14.05 5.59 12.17
C ILE A 19 -14.30 4.42 13.12
N ALA A 20 -13.25 3.97 13.80
CA ALA A 20 -13.29 2.90 14.77
C ALA A 20 -14.25 3.19 15.93
N THR A 21 -14.75 2.13 16.57
CA THR A 21 -15.67 2.21 17.70
C THR A 21 -15.07 3.06 18.83
N CYS A 22 -15.76 4.13 19.24
CA CYS A 22 -15.27 4.99 20.31
C CYS A 22 -15.27 4.27 21.67
N ALA A 23 -14.50 4.80 22.63
CA ALA A 23 -14.39 4.21 23.97
C ALA A 23 -15.75 4.07 24.68
N ASP A 24 -16.69 4.99 24.45
CA ASP A 24 -18.03 4.94 25.05
C ASP A 24 -18.85 3.77 24.50
N CYS A 25 -18.91 3.63 23.17
CA CYS A 25 -19.60 2.50 22.54
C CYS A 25 -18.94 1.16 22.86
N ARG A 26 -17.61 1.13 23.00
CA ARG A 26 -16.89 -0.06 23.47
C ARG A 26 -17.35 -0.47 24.87
N ARG A 27 -17.54 0.48 25.80
CA ARG A 27 -18.05 0.17 27.15
C ARG A 27 -19.47 -0.39 27.10
N GLU A 28 -20.37 0.21 26.32
CA GLU A 28 -21.76 -0.29 26.19
C GLU A 28 -21.83 -1.70 25.60
N VAL A 29 -20.96 -2.02 24.64
CA VAL A 29 -20.89 -3.36 24.03
C VAL A 29 -20.45 -4.42 25.05
N LEU A 30 -19.62 -4.04 26.02
CA LEU A 30 -19.06 -4.95 27.02
C LEU A 30 -19.81 -4.91 28.38
N ASP A 31 -20.74 -3.98 28.58
CA ASP A 31 -21.49 -3.83 29.83
C ASP A 31 -22.74 -4.74 29.82
N PRO A 32 -22.84 -5.74 30.72
CA PRO A 32 -23.98 -6.65 30.79
C PRO A 32 -25.31 -5.97 31.14
N HIS A 33 -25.28 -4.73 31.63
CA HIS A 33 -26.47 -3.95 31.98
C HIS A 33 -26.93 -3.01 30.86
N ASP A 34 -26.13 -2.80 29.81
CA ASP A 34 -26.52 -1.95 28.68
C ASP A 34 -27.44 -2.69 27.70
N ARG A 35 -28.40 -1.96 27.11
CA ARG A 35 -29.33 -2.51 26.11
C ARG A 35 -28.65 -2.94 24.80
N ARG A 36 -27.41 -2.52 24.59
CA ARG A 36 -26.54 -2.87 23.46
C ARG A 36 -25.42 -3.83 23.86
N HIS A 37 -25.51 -4.45 25.04
CA HIS A 37 -24.59 -5.50 25.46
C HIS A 37 -24.42 -6.55 24.35
N ARG A 38 -23.17 -6.76 23.95
CA ARG A 38 -22.72 -7.69 22.91
C ARG A 38 -23.34 -7.45 21.53
N TYR A 39 -23.83 -6.25 21.26
CA TYR A 39 -24.41 -5.91 19.96
C TYR A 39 -23.32 -5.53 18.91
N PRO A 40 -23.20 -6.27 17.79
CA PRO A 40 -22.07 -6.11 16.85
C PRO A 40 -22.07 -4.83 15.99
N PHE A 41 -23.14 -4.02 16.05
CA PHE A 41 -23.31 -2.83 15.19
C PHE A 41 -23.46 -1.53 15.99
N THR A 42 -23.16 -1.55 17.29
CA THR A 42 -23.20 -0.36 18.15
C THR A 42 -22.32 0.76 17.59
N ASN A 43 -22.90 1.95 17.46
CA ASN A 43 -22.22 3.18 17.09
C ASN A 43 -22.89 4.40 17.77
N CYS A 44 -22.29 5.56 17.57
CA CYS A 44 -22.80 6.89 17.92
C CYS A 44 -22.37 7.90 16.83
N THR A 45 -22.69 9.19 17.02
CA THR A 45 -22.28 10.25 16.08
C THR A 45 -20.78 10.35 15.87
N ASN A 46 -19.98 9.96 16.87
CA ASN A 46 -18.53 10.09 16.89
C ASN A 46 -17.78 8.88 16.30
N CYS A 47 -18.47 7.80 15.92
CA CYS A 47 -17.81 6.59 15.42
C CYS A 47 -18.67 5.77 14.45
N GLY A 48 -18.09 4.68 13.94
CA GLY A 48 -18.76 3.71 13.09
C GLY A 48 -18.67 4.06 11.61
N PRO A 49 -19.40 3.33 10.77
CA PRO A 49 -19.30 3.46 9.33
C PRO A 49 -19.88 4.77 8.81
N ARG A 50 -19.30 5.26 7.73
CA ARG A 50 -19.69 6.46 6.97
C ARG A 50 -19.63 6.12 5.48
N LEU A 51 -18.50 6.30 4.80
CA LEU A 51 -18.34 6.00 3.37
C LEU A 51 -18.89 4.63 2.99
N THR A 52 -18.59 3.60 3.78
CA THR A 52 -19.03 2.21 3.49
C THR A 52 -20.54 1.98 3.56
N ILE A 53 -21.34 2.93 4.03
CA ILE A 53 -22.80 2.81 4.13
C ILE A 53 -23.57 3.94 3.46
N ILE A 54 -22.90 5.00 2.99
CA ILE A 54 -23.55 6.14 2.33
C ILE A 54 -23.80 5.76 0.88
N GLU A 55 -25.06 5.92 0.44
CA GLU A 55 -25.44 5.67 -0.95
C GLU A 55 -25.61 6.98 -1.72
N ASP A 56 -26.00 8.06 -1.04
CA ASP A 56 -26.13 9.41 -1.61
C ASP A 56 -26.12 10.51 -0.52
N LEU A 57 -25.96 11.77 -0.91
CA LEU A 57 -26.02 12.96 -0.02
C LEU A 57 -27.28 13.82 -0.28
N PRO A 58 -27.78 14.58 0.71
CA PRO A 58 -27.25 14.82 2.07
C PRO A 58 -27.27 13.57 2.96
N TYR A 59 -26.34 13.53 3.92
CA TYR A 59 -26.20 12.39 4.83
C TYR A 59 -27.43 12.24 5.73
N ASP A 60 -28.22 11.21 5.44
CA ASP A 60 -29.47 10.89 6.12
C ASP A 60 -29.70 9.38 6.06
N ARG A 61 -30.26 8.78 7.13
CA ARG A 61 -30.52 7.34 7.21
C ARG A 61 -31.22 6.78 5.98
N GLN A 62 -32.13 7.51 5.35
CA GLN A 62 -32.87 7.06 4.15
C GLN A 62 -31.97 6.87 2.91
N ARG A 63 -30.81 7.53 2.88
CA ARG A 63 -29.80 7.46 1.82
C ARG A 63 -28.56 6.67 2.25
N THR A 64 -28.75 5.77 3.20
CA THR A 64 -27.72 4.83 3.64
C THR A 64 -28.25 3.40 3.59
N THR A 65 -27.35 2.43 3.69
CA THR A 65 -27.69 1.01 3.82
C THR A 65 -28.49 0.68 5.08
N MET A 66 -28.69 1.66 5.99
CA MET A 66 -29.54 1.54 7.18
C MET A 66 -31.02 1.84 6.92
N ARG A 67 -31.41 2.27 5.71
CA ARG A 67 -32.82 2.53 5.33
C ARG A 67 -33.73 1.32 5.55
N GLY A 68 -33.20 0.11 5.39
CA GLY A 68 -33.94 -1.15 5.57
C GLY A 68 -34.22 -1.53 7.03
N PHE A 69 -33.74 -0.74 7.99
CA PHE A 69 -33.81 -1.05 9.42
C PHE A 69 -34.59 0.07 10.17
N PRO A 70 -35.93 -0.01 10.29
CA PRO A 70 -36.70 1.02 10.98
C PRO A 70 -36.34 1.10 12.47
N MET A 71 -36.09 2.30 13.01
CA MET A 71 -35.72 2.48 14.41
C MET A 71 -36.84 2.03 15.37
N CYS A 72 -36.52 1.21 16.37
CA CYS A 72 -37.46 0.93 17.48
C CYS A 72 -37.71 2.18 18.32
N PRO A 73 -38.76 2.21 19.16
CA PRO A 73 -39.08 3.39 19.99
C PRO A 73 -37.90 3.88 20.85
N SER A 74 -37.07 2.97 21.37
CA SER A 74 -35.92 3.35 22.20
C SER A 74 -34.79 4.00 21.39
N CYS A 75 -34.46 3.48 20.21
CA CYS A 75 -33.47 4.11 19.33
C CYS A 75 -33.97 5.45 18.80
N ARG A 76 -35.26 5.57 18.49
CA ARG A 76 -35.87 6.84 18.05
C ARG A 76 -35.75 7.92 19.12
N ARG A 77 -36.04 7.59 20.39
CA ARG A 77 -35.88 8.56 21.49
C ARG A 77 -34.46 9.09 21.59
N GLU A 78 -33.45 8.22 21.53
CA GLU A 78 -32.05 8.66 21.55
C GLU A 78 -31.65 9.44 20.29
N TYR A 79 -32.22 9.10 19.13
CA TYR A 79 -31.96 9.81 17.87
C TYR A 79 -32.52 11.24 17.88
N GLU A 80 -33.66 11.45 18.53
CA GLU A 80 -34.38 12.73 18.58
C GLU A 80 -33.99 13.60 19.79
N ASP A 81 -33.33 13.04 20.82
CA ASP A 81 -32.91 13.76 22.03
C ASP A 81 -31.54 14.46 21.84
N PRO A 82 -31.46 15.80 21.82
CA PRO A 82 -30.21 16.55 21.65
C PRO A 82 -29.18 16.33 22.76
N LEU A 83 -29.57 15.78 23.91
CA LEU A 83 -28.68 15.49 25.02
C LEU A 83 -28.07 14.07 24.94
N ASP A 84 -28.56 13.22 24.02
CA ASP A 84 -28.01 11.89 23.82
C ASP A 84 -26.84 11.91 22.82
N ARG A 85 -25.80 11.10 23.05
CA ARG A 85 -24.67 10.93 22.10
C ARG A 85 -25.08 10.36 20.75
N ARG A 86 -26.29 9.82 20.63
CA ARG A 86 -26.88 9.28 19.40
C ARG A 86 -27.87 10.21 18.74
N PHE A 87 -27.99 11.45 19.22
CA PHE A 87 -28.71 12.50 18.52
C PHE A 87 -28.24 12.58 17.07
N HIS A 88 -29.13 12.33 16.11
CA HIS A 88 -28.80 12.34 14.68
C HIS A 88 -27.66 11.36 14.27
N ALA A 89 -27.46 10.28 15.03
CA ALA A 89 -26.62 9.18 14.59
C ALA A 89 -27.36 8.34 13.55
N GLU A 90 -27.21 8.69 12.26
CA GLU A 90 -27.88 8.01 11.15
C GLU A 90 -27.76 6.48 11.17
N PRO A 91 -26.63 5.85 11.55
CA PRO A 91 -26.52 4.40 11.61
C PRO A 91 -26.90 3.79 12.97
N THR A 92 -27.57 4.54 13.85
CA THR A 92 -27.96 4.05 15.17
C THR A 92 -28.87 2.82 15.07
N ALA A 93 -28.64 1.85 15.95
CA ALA A 93 -29.32 0.57 15.98
C ALA A 93 -29.18 -0.10 17.36
N CYS A 94 -29.95 -1.17 17.57
CA CYS A 94 -29.85 -2.06 18.72
C CYS A 94 -30.27 -3.48 18.32
N PRO A 95 -30.13 -4.50 19.20
CA PRO A 95 -30.49 -5.89 18.88
C PRO A 95 -31.95 -6.11 18.44
N VAL A 96 -32.85 -5.18 18.73
CA VAL A 96 -34.27 -5.26 18.36
C VAL A 96 -34.55 -4.84 16.92
N CYS A 97 -33.96 -3.73 16.47
CA CYS A 97 -34.31 -3.08 15.21
C CYS A 97 -33.20 -3.03 14.17
N GLY A 98 -31.99 -3.39 14.56
CA GLY A 98 -30.82 -3.26 13.70
C GLY A 98 -30.42 -4.55 12.99
N PRO A 99 -29.29 -4.50 12.28
CA PRO A 99 -28.69 -5.65 11.62
C PRO A 99 -28.39 -6.81 12.56
N ARG A 100 -28.35 -8.02 11.99
CA ARG A 100 -28.06 -9.29 12.66
C ARG A 100 -26.91 -10.01 11.99
N VAL A 101 -26.09 -10.64 12.81
CA VAL A 101 -25.00 -11.53 12.35
C VAL A 101 -25.54 -12.95 12.14
N GLN A 102 -24.99 -13.68 11.19
CA GLN A 102 -25.27 -15.08 10.91
C GLN A 102 -23.95 -15.82 10.69
N LEU A 103 -23.88 -17.07 11.14
CA LEU A 103 -22.80 -17.99 10.82
C LEU A 103 -23.32 -19.00 9.82
N LEU A 104 -22.69 -19.06 8.65
CA LEU A 104 -22.94 -20.05 7.62
C LEU A 104 -21.79 -21.05 7.57
N VAL A 105 -22.10 -22.32 7.38
CA VAL A 105 -21.12 -23.40 7.23
C VAL A 105 -21.46 -24.22 5.99
N ARG A 106 -20.47 -24.92 5.43
CA ARG A 106 -20.74 -25.87 4.35
C ARG A 106 -21.49 -27.09 4.87
N SER A 107 -22.61 -27.40 4.23
CA SER A 107 -23.33 -28.67 4.42
C SER A 107 -22.64 -29.79 3.63
N GLY A 108 -22.99 -31.05 3.94
CA GLY A 108 -22.39 -32.23 3.31
C GLY A 108 -22.69 -32.38 1.80
N ASP A 109 -23.67 -31.66 1.28
CA ASP A 109 -24.02 -31.58 -0.15
C ASP A 109 -23.32 -30.42 -0.89
N GLY A 110 -22.46 -29.66 -0.19
CA GLY A 110 -21.69 -28.55 -0.76
C GLY A 110 -22.38 -27.18 -0.71
N GLY A 111 -23.63 -27.10 -0.25
CA GLY A 111 -24.35 -25.85 -0.03
C GLY A 111 -23.88 -25.08 1.22
N LEU A 112 -24.36 -23.84 1.40
CA LEU A 112 -24.20 -23.09 2.65
C LEU A 112 -25.46 -23.21 3.48
N GLU A 113 -25.33 -23.68 4.72
CA GLU A 113 -26.42 -23.76 5.69
C GLU A 113 -26.19 -22.78 6.85
N THR A 114 -27.29 -22.26 7.40
CA THR A 114 -27.22 -21.37 8.56
C THR A 114 -27.03 -22.19 9.83
N ARG A 115 -25.87 -22.05 10.45
CA ARG A 115 -25.53 -22.69 11.73
C ARG A 115 -26.04 -21.90 12.93
N ALA A 116 -25.95 -20.57 12.89
CA ALA A 116 -26.39 -19.71 13.98
C ALA A 116 -26.85 -18.33 13.45
N VAL A 117 -27.83 -17.73 14.12
CA VAL A 117 -28.33 -16.37 13.83
C VAL A 117 -28.38 -15.57 15.13
N GLY A 118 -27.90 -14.33 15.09
CA GLY A 118 -27.97 -13.40 16.20
C GLY A 118 -29.42 -13.04 16.51
N THR A 119 -29.79 -13.10 17.78
CA THR A 119 -31.15 -12.74 18.23
C THR A 119 -31.10 -11.49 19.10
N SER A 120 -32.25 -10.92 19.44
CA SER A 120 -32.31 -9.79 20.37
C SER A 120 -31.81 -10.14 21.77
N GLY A 121 -31.95 -11.40 22.21
CA GLY A 121 -31.48 -11.87 23.51
C GLY A 121 -30.03 -12.38 23.50
N ASP A 122 -29.50 -12.75 22.34
CA ASP A 122 -28.12 -13.18 22.15
C ASP A 122 -27.58 -12.73 20.79
N PRO A 123 -27.27 -11.43 20.64
CA PRO A 123 -26.84 -10.87 19.36
C PRO A 123 -25.47 -11.38 18.90
N ALA A 124 -24.64 -11.89 19.82
CA ALA A 124 -23.29 -12.39 19.57
C ALA A 124 -23.19 -13.93 19.50
N GLY A 125 -24.30 -14.66 19.56
CA GLY A 125 -24.30 -16.14 19.45
C GLY A 125 -23.51 -16.68 18.26
N PRO A 126 -23.71 -16.16 17.02
CA PRO A 126 -22.93 -16.58 15.85
C PRO A 126 -21.43 -16.25 15.95
N ILE A 127 -21.08 -15.15 16.62
CA ILE A 127 -19.68 -14.75 16.82
C ILE A 127 -18.98 -15.75 17.74
N ARG A 128 -19.66 -16.23 18.79
CA ARG A 128 -19.13 -17.29 19.68
C ARG A 128 -18.86 -18.59 18.94
N GLU A 129 -19.79 -19.02 18.08
CA GLU A 129 -19.61 -20.22 17.27
C GLU A 129 -18.46 -20.06 16.26
N ALA A 130 -18.34 -18.90 15.61
CA ALA A 130 -17.24 -18.60 14.70
C ALA A 130 -15.88 -18.62 15.42
N ALA A 131 -15.81 -18.04 16.62
CA ALA A 131 -14.62 -18.09 17.47
C ALA A 131 -14.23 -19.53 17.84
N ALA A 132 -15.19 -20.43 18.06
CA ALA A 132 -14.93 -21.84 18.29
C ALA A 132 -14.34 -22.55 17.05
N LEU A 133 -14.84 -22.23 15.84
CA LEU A 133 -14.28 -22.75 14.59
C LEU A 133 -12.84 -22.25 14.37
N LEU A 134 -12.58 -20.96 14.61
CA LEU A 134 -11.24 -20.38 14.50
C LEU A 134 -10.25 -21.07 15.46
N ARG A 135 -10.64 -21.30 16.72
CA ARG A 135 -9.83 -22.08 17.68
C ARG A 135 -9.60 -23.53 17.25
N GLY A 136 -10.50 -24.08 16.45
CA GLY A 136 -10.36 -25.40 15.83
C GLY A 136 -9.51 -25.41 14.56
N GLY A 137 -8.88 -24.29 14.19
CA GLY A 137 -8.03 -24.15 13.02
C GLY A 137 -8.79 -23.86 11.71
N ALA A 138 -10.09 -23.59 11.75
CA ALA A 138 -10.84 -23.24 10.54
C ALA A 138 -10.46 -21.85 10.01
N ILE A 139 -10.63 -21.64 8.70
CA ILE A 139 -10.57 -20.34 8.06
C ILE A 139 -12.00 -19.79 7.95
N VAL A 140 -12.28 -18.66 8.58
CA VAL A 140 -13.60 -18.03 8.58
C VAL A 140 -13.55 -16.73 7.77
N ALA A 141 -14.42 -16.60 6.77
CA ALA A 141 -14.64 -15.33 6.09
C ALA A 141 -15.56 -14.44 6.96
N VAL A 142 -15.07 -13.30 7.41
CA VAL A 142 -15.77 -12.37 8.31
C VAL A 142 -16.17 -11.12 7.53
N GLN A 143 -17.47 -10.83 7.45
CA GLN A 143 -17.97 -9.59 6.84
C GLN A 143 -17.68 -8.40 7.76
N GLY A 144 -16.80 -7.50 7.31
CA GLY A 144 -16.37 -6.29 8.00
C GLY A 144 -17.16 -5.04 7.57
N LEU A 145 -16.54 -3.85 7.69
CA LEU A 145 -17.17 -2.58 7.28
C LEU A 145 -17.16 -2.39 5.77
N GLY A 146 -15.99 -2.51 5.14
CA GLY A 146 -15.79 -2.23 3.71
C GLY A 146 -15.68 -3.46 2.83
N GLY A 147 -15.83 -4.66 3.38
CA GLY A 147 -15.79 -5.92 2.67
C GLY A 147 -15.51 -7.08 3.62
N PHE A 148 -15.20 -8.25 3.08
CA PHE A 148 -14.86 -9.44 3.85
C PHE A 148 -13.38 -9.48 4.24
N HIS A 149 -13.08 -10.07 5.40
CA HIS A 149 -11.76 -10.56 5.78
C HIS A 149 -11.74 -12.08 5.77
N LEU A 150 -10.59 -12.70 5.48
CA LEU A 150 -10.31 -14.08 5.81
C LEU A 150 -9.56 -14.13 7.13
N ALA A 151 -10.14 -14.82 8.11
CA ALA A 151 -9.62 -14.96 9.45
C ALA A 151 -9.20 -16.40 9.76
N CYS A 152 -8.06 -16.55 10.42
CA CYS A 152 -7.62 -17.80 11.04
C CYS A 152 -6.81 -17.49 12.31
N ASP A 153 -6.60 -18.48 13.16
CA ASP A 153 -5.73 -18.34 14.33
C ASP A 153 -4.30 -18.00 13.88
N ALA A 154 -3.77 -16.86 14.32
CA ALA A 154 -2.43 -16.41 13.97
C ALA A 154 -1.33 -17.13 14.76
N THR A 155 -1.69 -17.96 15.74
CA THR A 155 -0.77 -18.79 16.54
C THR A 155 -0.69 -20.24 16.03
N ASP A 156 -1.47 -20.59 15.00
CA ASP A 156 -1.48 -21.90 14.35
C ASP A 156 -0.83 -21.82 12.96
N GLY A 157 0.47 -22.16 12.87
CA GLY A 157 1.20 -22.17 11.61
C GLY A 157 0.56 -23.05 10.53
N ALA A 158 -0.13 -24.14 10.88
CA ALA A 158 -0.79 -25.00 9.90
C ALA A 158 -2.04 -24.33 9.31
N ALA A 159 -2.80 -23.57 10.12
CA ALA A 159 -3.90 -22.75 9.63
C ALA A 159 -3.41 -21.60 8.75
N VAL A 160 -2.33 -20.93 9.14
CA VAL A 160 -1.72 -19.84 8.36
C VAL A 160 -1.21 -20.36 7.00
N LEU A 161 -0.50 -21.49 6.96
CA LEU A 161 -0.01 -22.10 5.72
C LEU A 161 -1.17 -22.52 4.81
N ARG A 162 -2.22 -23.13 5.36
CA ARG A 162 -3.43 -23.50 4.60
C ARG A 162 -4.13 -22.27 4.02
N LEU A 163 -4.21 -21.16 4.77
CA LEU A 163 -4.76 -19.91 4.26
C LEU A 163 -3.92 -19.36 3.11
N LYS A 164 -2.58 -19.34 3.25
CA LYS A 164 -1.66 -18.90 2.20
C LYS A 164 -1.76 -19.75 0.93
N GLU A 165 -1.82 -21.07 1.08
CA GLU A 165 -1.99 -22.01 -0.02
C GLU A 165 -3.29 -21.76 -0.77
N ARG A 166 -4.43 -21.78 -0.07
CA ARG A 166 -5.76 -21.57 -0.68
C ARG A 166 -5.90 -20.20 -1.33
N LYS A 167 -5.27 -19.17 -0.77
CA LYS A 167 -5.25 -17.80 -1.32
C LYS A 167 -4.22 -17.60 -2.43
N ARG A 168 -3.37 -18.59 -2.73
CA ARG A 168 -2.23 -18.49 -3.67
C ARG A 168 -1.28 -17.36 -3.32
N ARG A 169 -1.00 -17.20 -2.02
CA ARG A 169 -0.20 -16.12 -1.43
C ARG A 169 0.90 -16.68 -0.52
N PRO A 170 1.94 -17.34 -1.08
CA PRO A 170 2.92 -18.08 -0.28
C PRO A 170 3.77 -17.18 0.66
N HIS A 171 4.20 -16.01 0.17
CA HIS A 171 5.19 -15.20 0.89
C HIS A 171 4.69 -13.82 1.36
N LYS A 172 3.66 -13.25 0.74
CA LYS A 172 3.22 -11.87 1.06
C LYS A 172 2.66 -11.81 2.49
N PRO A 173 3.23 -11.00 3.40
CA PRO A 173 2.89 -11.01 4.84
C PRO A 173 1.41 -10.82 5.11
N LEU A 174 0.89 -11.46 6.15
CA LEU A 174 -0.51 -11.34 6.56
C LEU A 174 -0.63 -10.37 7.75
N ALA A 175 -1.68 -9.55 7.75
CA ALA A 175 -1.96 -8.67 8.88
C ALA A 175 -2.60 -9.46 10.03
N VAL A 176 -2.28 -9.08 11.26
CA VAL A 176 -2.77 -9.72 12.49
C VAL A 176 -3.54 -8.70 13.32
N MET A 177 -4.73 -9.08 13.75
CA MET A 177 -5.51 -8.34 14.72
C MET A 177 -5.27 -8.89 16.12
N VAL A 178 -4.98 -7.99 17.06
CA VAL A 178 -4.77 -8.29 18.48
C VAL A 178 -5.79 -7.54 19.34
N SER A 179 -6.11 -8.07 20.51
CA SER A 179 -7.21 -7.58 21.35
C SER A 179 -6.99 -6.16 21.87
N ASP A 180 -5.77 -5.87 22.30
CA ASP A 180 -5.36 -4.56 22.83
C ASP A 180 -3.84 -4.35 22.75
N VAL A 181 -3.40 -3.14 23.13
CA VAL A 181 -1.97 -2.76 23.16
C VAL A 181 -1.17 -3.59 24.18
N GLY A 182 -1.81 -4.07 25.26
CA GLY A 182 -1.18 -4.94 26.24
C GLY A 182 -0.82 -6.30 25.65
N GLU A 183 -1.69 -6.85 24.80
CA GLU A 183 -1.39 -8.01 23.97
C GLU A 183 -0.30 -7.73 22.94
N LEU A 184 -0.44 -6.62 22.21
CA LEU A 184 0.52 -6.24 21.19
C LEU A 184 1.96 -6.20 21.71
N ARG A 185 2.19 -5.59 22.89
CA ARG A 185 3.52 -5.45 23.48
C ARG A 185 4.18 -6.79 23.83
N ARG A 186 3.45 -7.91 23.81
CA ARG A 186 4.02 -9.27 23.94
C ARG A 186 4.67 -9.74 22.65
N HIS A 187 4.22 -9.25 21.49
CA HIS A 187 4.66 -9.71 20.17
C HIS A 187 5.58 -8.71 19.47
N CYS A 188 5.41 -7.41 19.71
CA CYS A 188 6.11 -6.35 19.00
C CYS A 188 6.77 -5.35 19.94
N ARG A 189 7.82 -4.69 19.44
CA ARG A 189 8.32 -3.42 19.99
C ARG A 189 7.39 -2.33 19.50
N VAL A 190 6.97 -1.44 20.40
CA VAL A 190 6.00 -0.39 20.11
C VAL A 190 6.50 0.91 20.72
N THR A 191 6.79 1.88 19.87
CA THR A 191 7.10 3.26 20.25
C THR A 191 5.81 4.04 20.55
N ALA A 192 5.94 5.17 21.26
CA ALA A 192 4.78 6.02 21.58
C ALA A 192 4.06 6.53 20.31
N ALA A 193 4.81 6.84 19.25
CA ALA A 193 4.24 7.28 17.98
C ALA A 193 3.47 6.14 17.26
N GLU A 194 3.97 4.91 17.32
CA GLU A 194 3.27 3.74 16.76
C GLU A 194 1.98 3.42 17.52
N GLU A 195 2.01 3.49 18.85
CA GLU A 195 0.82 3.32 19.68
C GLU A 195 -0.23 4.41 19.43
N ALA A 196 0.21 5.66 19.27
CA ALA A 196 -0.69 6.77 18.93
C ALA A 196 -1.40 6.56 17.59
N VAL A 197 -0.70 6.00 16.59
CA VAL A 197 -1.29 5.66 15.28
C VAL A 197 -2.22 4.45 15.40
N LEU A 198 -1.83 3.39 16.12
CA LEU A 198 -2.67 2.19 16.31
C LEU A 198 -4.00 2.50 17.00
N THR A 199 -3.97 3.40 17.98
CA THR A 199 -5.12 3.77 18.80
C THR A 199 -5.87 5.00 18.26
N SER A 200 -5.43 5.55 17.12
CA SER A 200 -6.09 6.67 16.47
C SER A 200 -7.50 6.28 16.00
N PRO A 201 -8.43 7.23 15.80
CA PRO A 201 -9.78 6.93 15.30
C PRO A 201 -9.79 6.07 14.01
N GLU A 202 -8.75 6.17 13.18
CA GLU A 202 -8.59 5.44 11.93
C GLU A 202 -8.27 3.95 12.12
N HIS A 203 -7.66 3.52 13.25
CA HIS A 203 -7.22 2.13 13.51
C HIS A 203 -6.58 1.44 12.27
N PRO A 204 -5.52 2.00 11.66
CA PRO A 204 -4.87 1.38 10.52
C PRO A 204 -4.12 0.10 10.92
N ILE A 205 -3.71 -0.69 9.94
CA ILE A 205 -2.65 -1.68 10.12
C ILE A 205 -1.33 -0.92 10.27
N VAL A 206 -0.58 -1.16 11.34
CA VAL A 206 0.73 -0.55 11.58
C VAL A 206 1.82 -1.59 11.45
N LEU A 207 2.88 -1.27 10.70
CA LEU A 207 4.06 -2.11 10.55
C LEU A 207 4.99 -1.93 11.76
N LEU A 208 5.08 -2.94 12.61
CA LEU A 208 5.80 -2.91 13.89
C LEU A 208 6.92 -3.95 13.92
N GLU A 209 8.06 -3.61 14.52
CA GLU A 209 9.17 -4.54 14.67
C GLU A 209 8.79 -5.68 15.61
N TRP A 210 9.09 -6.92 15.22
CA TRP A 210 8.90 -8.09 16.09
C TRP A 210 9.72 -7.95 17.38
N ARG A 211 9.19 -8.51 18.47
CA ARG A 211 10.04 -9.00 19.56
C ARG A 211 10.49 -10.40 19.16
N GLU A 212 11.78 -10.59 18.99
CA GLU A 212 12.35 -11.94 18.94
C GLU A 212 12.00 -12.68 20.23
N MET A 213 11.80 -14.00 20.16
CA MET A 213 11.64 -14.87 21.33
C MET A 213 12.65 -16.00 21.22
N ASP A 214 13.42 -16.22 22.27
CA ASP A 214 14.23 -17.41 22.44
C ASP A 214 13.35 -18.59 22.90
N ALA A 215 13.96 -19.77 23.05
CA ALA A 215 13.22 -20.99 23.42
C ALA A 215 12.64 -20.95 24.85
N ALA A 216 13.07 -20.01 25.69
CA ALA A 216 12.52 -19.77 27.02
C ALA A 216 11.37 -18.75 26.99
N GLY A 217 11.18 -18.01 25.90
CA GLY A 217 10.20 -16.93 25.78
C GLY A 217 10.76 -15.56 26.15
N GLU A 218 12.09 -15.43 26.25
CA GLU A 218 12.81 -14.17 26.47
C GLU A 218 13.31 -13.59 25.13
N PRO A 219 13.56 -12.27 24.97
CA PRO A 219 13.93 -11.73 23.67
C PRO A 219 15.25 -12.27 23.08
N GLY A 220 15.17 -13.05 21.98
CA GLY A 220 16.31 -13.66 21.26
C GLY A 220 16.92 -12.75 20.17
N PRO A 221 17.88 -13.25 19.33
CA PRO A 221 18.52 -12.47 18.24
C PRO A 221 17.99 -12.77 16.81
N GLU A 222 18.33 -11.86 15.89
CA GLU A 222 17.70 -11.49 14.59
C GLU A 222 17.49 -12.53 13.47
N VAL A 223 16.48 -12.20 12.64
CA VAL A 223 16.07 -12.67 11.30
C VAL A 223 16.94 -13.74 10.62
N GLY A 224 16.35 -14.90 10.34
CA GLY A 224 16.76 -15.76 9.22
C GLY A 224 17.44 -17.10 9.55
N ALA A 225 17.28 -17.63 10.76
CA ALA A 225 17.63 -19.02 11.02
C ALA A 225 16.37 -19.86 11.23
N ALA A 226 16.16 -20.83 10.33
CA ALA A 226 15.55 -22.10 10.71
C ALA A 226 16.46 -22.77 11.74
N ALA A 227 16.43 -22.29 12.99
CA ALA A 227 17.12 -22.93 14.09
C ALA A 227 16.20 -24.02 14.62
N THR A 228 16.45 -25.24 14.16
CA THR A 228 16.05 -26.48 14.80
C THR A 228 16.12 -26.35 16.32
N ARG A 229 14.98 -26.47 17.00
CA ARG A 229 14.96 -26.73 18.43
C ARG A 229 13.94 -27.83 18.74
N THR A 230 14.48 -28.92 19.30
CA THR A 230 13.76 -29.90 20.10
C THR A 230 13.11 -29.18 21.28
N VAL A 231 11.79 -29.28 21.38
CA VAL A 231 11.01 -28.71 22.49
C VAL A 231 11.04 -29.70 23.66
N GLU A 232 11.63 -29.32 24.78
CA GLU A 232 11.35 -29.94 26.08
C GLU A 232 10.09 -29.29 26.69
N GLU A 233 9.20 -30.11 27.23
CA GLU A 233 7.92 -29.69 27.83
C GLU A 233 8.11 -28.86 29.11
N PRO A 234 7.44 -27.70 29.27
CA PRO A 234 7.35 -27.00 30.54
C PRO A 234 6.14 -27.44 31.39
N ALA A 235 6.31 -27.35 32.70
CA ALA A 235 5.36 -27.76 33.72
C ALA A 235 4.02 -27.00 33.71
N ALA A 236 2.95 -27.71 34.10
CA ALA A 236 1.57 -27.25 34.13
C ALA A 236 1.31 -26.13 35.16
N GLY A 237 0.61 -25.05 34.75
CA GLY A 237 -0.03 -24.11 35.70
C GLY A 237 -0.03 -22.63 35.35
N SER A 238 0.71 -22.19 34.33
CA SER A 238 0.61 -20.83 33.77
C SER A 238 0.02 -20.94 32.36
N ALA A 239 -1.07 -20.23 32.07
CA ALA A 239 -1.60 -20.14 30.71
C ALA A 239 -0.60 -19.38 29.83
N ARG A 240 0.44 -20.07 29.38
CA ARG A 240 1.46 -19.58 28.46
C ARG A 240 0.76 -19.32 27.13
N ARG A 241 0.31 -18.09 26.90
CA ARG A 241 -0.31 -17.70 25.63
C ARG A 241 0.74 -17.76 24.53
N VAL A 242 0.42 -18.48 23.46
CA VAL A 242 1.33 -18.84 22.36
C VAL A 242 1.66 -17.57 21.54
N PRO A 243 2.92 -17.36 21.13
CA PRO A 243 3.28 -16.26 20.23
C PRO A 243 2.59 -16.38 18.87
N VAL A 244 2.46 -15.26 18.15
CA VAL A 244 2.07 -15.29 16.73
C VAL A 244 3.10 -16.12 15.96
N ASP A 245 2.61 -17.00 15.08
CA ASP A 245 3.43 -17.91 14.31
C ASP A 245 4.26 -17.15 13.25
N PRO A 246 5.57 -17.43 13.10
CA PRO A 246 6.42 -16.78 12.10
C PRO A 246 5.94 -16.93 10.66
N GLU A 247 5.14 -17.96 10.36
CA GLU A 247 4.54 -18.15 9.03
C GLU A 247 3.69 -16.95 8.60
N VAL A 248 3.19 -16.14 9.53
CA VAL A 248 2.44 -14.92 9.20
C VAL A 248 3.27 -13.95 8.35
N ALA A 249 4.57 -13.81 8.63
CA ALA A 249 5.44 -12.83 7.99
C ALA A 249 6.88 -13.36 7.79
N VAL A 250 7.01 -14.49 7.10
CA VAL A 250 8.30 -15.15 6.82
C VAL A 250 9.29 -14.18 6.18
N GLY A 251 10.49 -14.10 6.77
CA GLY A 251 11.59 -13.27 6.25
C GLY A 251 11.42 -11.76 6.49
N GLN A 252 10.49 -11.35 7.35
CA GLN A 252 10.22 -9.94 7.65
C GLN A 252 10.63 -9.54 9.07
N ARG A 253 11.23 -8.35 9.23
CA ARG A 253 11.47 -7.72 10.55
C ARG A 253 10.21 -7.10 11.14
N TYR A 254 9.21 -6.83 10.30
CA TYR A 254 8.00 -6.12 10.70
C TYR A 254 6.77 -7.03 10.56
N LEU A 255 5.87 -6.91 11.53
CA LEU A 255 4.53 -7.48 11.51
C LEU A 255 3.52 -6.36 11.25
N GLY A 256 2.57 -6.59 10.33
CA GLY A 256 1.41 -5.72 10.18
C GLY A 256 0.39 -6.05 11.25
N VAL A 257 0.18 -5.14 12.20
CA VAL A 257 -0.75 -5.32 13.33
C VAL A 257 -1.86 -4.30 13.29
N MET A 258 -3.09 -4.71 13.59
CA MET A 258 -4.23 -3.82 13.79
C MET A 258 -4.98 -4.13 15.09
N LEU A 259 -5.71 -3.14 15.59
CA LEU A 259 -6.63 -3.29 16.73
C LEU A 259 -8.08 -3.51 16.25
N PRO A 260 -8.96 -4.11 17.07
CA PRO A 260 -10.35 -4.32 16.70
C PRO A 260 -11.08 -2.98 16.57
N TYR A 261 -11.52 -2.66 15.35
CA TYR A 261 -12.11 -1.35 15.05
C TYR A 261 -13.65 -1.34 14.99
N THR A 262 -14.31 -2.51 14.99
CA THR A 262 -15.78 -2.64 15.06
C THR A 262 -16.21 -3.40 16.30
N PRO A 263 -17.47 -3.28 16.76
CA PRO A 263 -17.97 -4.12 17.85
C PRO A 263 -17.95 -5.61 17.50
N LEU A 264 -18.15 -5.97 16.23
CA LEU A 264 -17.98 -7.36 15.75
C LEU A 264 -16.56 -7.86 16.03
N HIS A 265 -15.53 -7.09 15.67
CA HIS A 265 -14.12 -7.46 15.91
C HIS A 265 -13.79 -7.54 17.40
N ILE A 266 -14.29 -6.59 18.20
CA ILE A 266 -14.10 -6.59 19.66
C ILE A 266 -14.64 -7.89 20.26
N LEU A 267 -15.88 -8.26 19.91
CA LEU A 267 -16.53 -9.47 20.41
C LEU A 267 -15.87 -10.74 19.86
N LEU A 268 -15.45 -10.76 18.59
CA LEU A 268 -14.77 -11.91 17.99
C LEU A 268 -13.45 -12.21 18.69
N LEU A 269 -12.64 -11.20 18.99
CA LEU A 269 -11.38 -11.38 19.71
C LEU A 269 -11.58 -11.71 21.20
N GLU A 270 -12.58 -11.11 21.86
CA GLU A 270 -12.95 -11.48 23.23
C GLU A 270 -13.33 -12.96 23.32
N GLU A 271 -14.16 -13.43 22.39
CA GLU A 271 -14.60 -14.83 22.35
C GLU A 271 -13.50 -15.79 21.91
N CYS A 272 -12.65 -15.39 20.95
CA CYS A 272 -11.58 -16.24 20.46
C CYS A 272 -10.45 -16.39 21.48
N GLY A 273 -10.07 -15.29 22.15
CA GLY A 273 -9.02 -15.23 23.14
C GLY A 273 -7.59 -15.37 22.57
N ARG A 274 -7.43 -15.20 21.25
CA ARG A 274 -6.17 -15.35 20.50
C ARG A 274 -6.02 -14.26 19.43
N PRO A 275 -4.79 -13.88 19.04
CA PRO A 275 -4.55 -13.08 17.85
C PRO A 275 -5.08 -13.78 16.59
N LEU A 276 -5.69 -13.02 15.68
CA LEU A 276 -6.25 -13.54 14.44
C LEU A 276 -5.55 -12.92 13.24
N VAL A 277 -5.24 -13.73 12.23
CA VAL A 277 -4.96 -13.18 10.90
C VAL A 277 -6.22 -12.47 10.41
N MET A 278 -6.07 -11.28 9.82
CA MET A 278 -7.16 -10.53 9.18
C MET A 278 -6.65 -10.01 7.84
N THR A 279 -6.78 -10.83 6.79
CA THR A 279 -6.41 -10.44 5.41
C THR A 279 -7.66 -10.19 4.58
N SER A 280 -7.56 -9.39 3.52
CA SER A 280 -8.69 -9.11 2.62
C SER A 280 -9.37 -10.41 2.12
N GLY A 281 -10.69 -10.42 2.02
CA GLY A 281 -11.49 -11.54 1.52
C GLY A 281 -11.54 -11.53 0.01
N ASN A 282 -10.49 -12.00 -0.65
CA ASN A 282 -10.35 -12.11 -2.10
C ASN A 282 -9.39 -13.23 -2.47
N LEU A 283 -9.48 -13.69 -3.73
CA LEU A 283 -8.35 -14.32 -4.37
C LEU A 283 -7.23 -13.28 -4.57
N ALA A 284 -5.98 -13.71 -4.72
CA ALA A 284 -4.88 -12.78 -4.99
C ALA A 284 -5.22 -11.89 -6.22
N GLU A 285 -4.91 -10.59 -6.12
CA GLU A 285 -5.05 -9.58 -7.19
C GLU A 285 -6.48 -9.19 -7.60
N GLU A 286 -7.52 -9.78 -7.00
CA GLU A 286 -8.92 -9.34 -7.21
C GLU A 286 -9.38 -8.32 -6.15
N PRO A 287 -10.45 -7.53 -6.38
CA PRO A 287 -11.01 -6.65 -5.35
C PRO A 287 -11.62 -7.45 -4.19
N MET A 288 -11.57 -6.89 -2.97
CA MET A 288 -12.10 -7.51 -1.76
C MET A 288 -13.61 -7.75 -1.88
N VAL A 289 -14.09 -8.99 -1.71
CA VAL A 289 -15.52 -9.36 -1.74
C VAL A 289 -16.36 -8.43 -0.85
N LYS A 290 -17.48 -7.94 -1.37
CA LYS A 290 -18.32 -6.90 -0.74
C LYS A 290 -19.65 -7.44 -0.24
N ASP A 291 -20.28 -8.35 -0.97
CA ASP A 291 -21.63 -8.82 -0.70
C ASP A 291 -21.76 -10.35 -0.81
N ARG A 292 -23.00 -10.83 -0.64
CA ARG A 292 -23.34 -12.25 -0.66
C ARG A 292 -23.27 -12.86 -2.06
N ASP A 293 -23.52 -12.07 -3.10
CA ASP A 293 -23.51 -12.56 -4.48
C ASP A 293 -22.08 -12.87 -4.95
N GLU A 294 -21.12 -12.18 -4.36
CA GLU A 294 -19.69 -12.40 -4.58
C GLU A 294 -19.06 -13.48 -3.69
N MET A 295 -19.72 -13.93 -2.62
CA MET A 295 -19.16 -14.89 -1.63
C MET A 295 -18.61 -16.17 -2.25
N ARG A 296 -19.19 -16.62 -3.37
CA ARG A 296 -18.73 -17.80 -4.13
C ARG A 296 -17.24 -17.75 -4.49
N ARG A 297 -16.66 -16.54 -4.61
CA ARG A 297 -15.23 -16.34 -4.90
C ARG A 297 -14.32 -16.80 -3.76
N LEU A 298 -14.86 -16.94 -2.54
CA LEU A 298 -14.13 -17.42 -1.37
C LEU A 298 -14.32 -18.93 -1.15
N ASP A 299 -15.02 -19.65 -2.03
CA ASP A 299 -15.42 -21.02 -1.75
C ASP A 299 -14.26 -22.00 -1.65
N GLY A 300 -13.20 -21.78 -2.42
CA GLY A 300 -11.95 -22.55 -2.32
C GLY A 300 -11.07 -22.18 -1.12
N ILE A 301 -11.48 -21.20 -0.30
CA ILE A 301 -10.63 -20.61 0.74
C ILE A 301 -11.25 -20.79 2.13
N ALA A 302 -12.48 -20.29 2.33
CA ALA A 302 -13.13 -20.25 3.63
C ALA A 302 -13.89 -21.55 3.95
N ASP A 303 -13.74 -22.01 5.19
CA ASP A 303 -14.47 -23.16 5.75
C ASP A 303 -15.85 -22.74 6.29
N ALA A 304 -15.99 -21.48 6.73
CA ALA A 304 -17.24 -20.90 7.22
C ALA A 304 -17.32 -19.39 6.94
N TYR A 305 -18.51 -18.82 7.07
CA TYR A 305 -18.79 -17.41 6.78
C TYR A 305 -19.56 -16.75 7.92
N LEU A 306 -18.95 -15.75 8.55
CA LEU A 306 -19.59 -14.89 9.54
C LEU A 306 -20.07 -13.61 8.83
N VAL A 307 -21.37 -13.56 8.52
CA VAL A 307 -21.98 -12.52 7.67
C VAL A 307 -23.04 -11.72 8.42
N HIS A 308 -23.50 -10.62 7.83
CA HIS A 308 -24.62 -9.84 8.35
C HIS A 308 -25.54 -9.33 7.24
N ASP A 309 -26.71 -8.83 7.65
CA ASP A 309 -27.76 -8.33 6.75
C ASP A 309 -27.68 -6.82 6.45
N ARG A 310 -26.70 -6.09 7.01
CA ARG A 310 -26.40 -4.71 6.58
C ARG A 310 -25.58 -4.72 5.27
N PRO A 311 -26.09 -4.17 4.15
CA PRO A 311 -25.30 -4.03 2.93
C PRO A 311 -24.10 -3.10 3.13
N ILE A 312 -23.07 -3.33 2.33
CA ILE A 312 -21.90 -2.46 2.19
C ILE A 312 -22.11 -1.67 0.91
N ALA A 313 -22.14 -0.34 0.97
CA ALA A 313 -22.36 0.53 -0.19
C ALA A 313 -21.09 0.69 -1.02
N GLU A 314 -19.94 0.82 -0.37
CA GLU A 314 -18.64 1.08 -1.00
C GLU A 314 -17.57 0.15 -0.43
N ARG A 315 -16.67 -0.36 -1.29
CA ARG A 315 -15.54 -1.16 -0.81
C ARG A 315 -14.57 -0.25 -0.06
N CYS A 316 -13.91 -0.80 0.95
CA CYS A 316 -12.83 -0.06 1.59
C CYS A 316 -11.87 -1.01 2.30
N ASP A 317 -10.69 -1.19 1.71
CA ASP A 317 -9.59 -1.92 2.34
C ASP A 317 -9.11 -1.26 3.63
N ASP A 318 -8.43 -2.03 4.47
CA ASP A 318 -7.70 -1.48 5.61
C ASP A 318 -6.49 -0.67 5.15
N SER A 319 -6.36 0.55 5.70
CA SER A 319 -5.17 1.37 5.54
C SER A 319 -3.96 0.73 6.19
N VAL A 320 -2.79 0.96 5.60
CA VAL A 320 -1.51 0.47 6.13
C VAL A 320 -0.58 1.64 6.36
N VAL A 321 -0.05 1.75 7.57
CA VAL A 321 0.83 2.83 8.01
C VAL A 321 2.14 2.24 8.51
N GLN A 322 3.22 2.98 8.29
CA GLN A 322 4.47 2.76 8.98
C GLN A 322 4.91 4.05 9.68
N VAL A 323 5.59 3.96 10.82
CA VAL A 323 6.10 5.14 11.52
C VAL A 323 7.58 5.32 11.25
N ARG A 324 7.96 6.52 10.81
CA ARG A 324 9.37 6.92 10.59
C ARG A 324 9.60 8.26 11.28
N ARG A 325 10.65 8.36 12.12
CA ARG A 325 10.99 9.58 12.88
C ARG A 325 9.83 10.14 13.69
N GLY A 326 9.04 9.26 14.31
CA GLY A 326 7.87 9.62 15.11
C GLY A 326 6.67 10.14 14.30
N ARG A 327 6.69 10.07 12.97
CA ARG A 327 5.60 10.51 12.10
C ARG A 327 5.00 9.32 11.31
N PRO A 328 3.68 9.27 11.13
CA PRO A 328 3.04 8.27 10.27
C PRO A 328 3.40 8.51 8.80
N ARG A 329 3.61 7.42 8.07
CA ARG A 329 3.80 7.37 6.62
C ARG A 329 2.86 6.30 6.07
N LEU A 330 1.83 6.72 5.35
CA LEU A 330 0.89 5.80 4.73
C LEU A 330 1.60 4.99 3.64
N VAL A 331 1.43 3.69 3.69
CA VAL A 331 1.77 2.73 2.63
C VAL A 331 0.55 2.49 1.75
N ARG A 332 -0.64 2.52 2.35
CA ARG A 332 -1.93 2.41 1.68
C ARG A 332 -2.94 3.33 2.37
N ARG A 333 -3.54 4.24 1.61
CA ARG A 333 -4.63 5.12 2.05
C ARG A 333 -5.99 4.50 1.66
N ALA A 334 -6.79 4.11 2.65
CA ALA A 334 -8.12 3.54 2.45
C ALA A 334 -9.00 3.84 3.68
N ARG A 335 -9.52 2.82 4.39
CA ARG A 335 -10.40 2.99 5.56
C ARG A 335 -9.78 3.92 6.61
N GLY A 336 -10.58 4.80 7.18
CA GLY A 336 -10.15 5.80 8.17
C GLY A 336 -9.62 7.10 7.56
N TYR A 337 -9.26 7.11 6.27
CA TYR A 337 -8.73 8.29 5.59
C TYR A 337 -9.61 8.71 4.41
N ALA A 338 -9.92 7.78 3.51
CA ALA A 338 -10.86 8.03 2.43
C ALA A 338 -12.29 8.12 2.99
N PRO A 339 -13.13 9.06 2.50
CA PRO A 339 -12.95 9.88 1.31
C PRO A 339 -12.58 11.34 1.67
N PHE A 340 -12.01 11.57 2.86
CA PHE A 340 -11.70 12.92 3.32
C PHE A 340 -10.66 13.56 2.38
N PRO A 341 -10.91 14.79 1.89
CA PRO A 341 -10.09 15.36 0.83
C PRO A 341 -8.69 15.74 1.33
N VAL A 342 -7.77 15.81 0.39
CA VAL A 342 -6.47 16.46 0.54
C VAL A 342 -6.65 17.93 0.16
N PRO A 343 -6.22 18.89 1.00
CA PRO A 343 -6.29 20.30 0.65
C PRO A 343 -5.34 20.61 -0.50
N LEU A 344 -5.83 21.34 -1.50
CA LEU A 344 -5.02 21.85 -2.60
C LEU A 344 -4.45 23.23 -2.22
N PRO A 345 -3.23 23.59 -2.68
CA PRO A 345 -2.66 24.92 -2.42
C PRO A 345 -3.54 26.08 -2.94
N ARG A 346 -4.36 25.79 -3.95
CA ARG A 346 -5.36 26.70 -4.52
C ARG A 346 -6.53 25.95 -5.14
N PRO A 347 -7.65 26.65 -5.43
CA PRO A 347 -8.73 26.05 -6.21
C PRO A 347 -8.28 25.64 -7.61
N LEU A 348 -8.65 24.42 -8.02
CA LEU A 348 -8.37 23.89 -9.36
C LEU A 348 -9.67 23.68 -10.15
N PRO A 349 -9.60 23.62 -11.50
CA PRO A 349 -10.70 23.13 -12.33
C PRO A 349 -11.15 21.72 -11.89
N SER A 350 -12.32 21.29 -12.36
CA SER A 350 -12.76 19.92 -12.10
C SER A 350 -11.96 18.93 -12.94
N VAL A 351 -11.10 18.17 -12.28
CA VAL A 351 -10.20 17.17 -12.87
C VAL A 351 -10.59 15.79 -12.36
N LEU A 352 -10.59 14.80 -13.25
CA LEU A 352 -10.48 13.39 -12.91
C LEU A 352 -9.08 12.92 -13.26
N ALA A 353 -8.30 12.53 -12.26
CA ALA A 353 -7.03 11.86 -12.46
C ALA A 353 -7.18 10.36 -12.25
N CYS A 354 -6.83 9.59 -13.28
CA CYS A 354 -7.09 8.14 -13.32
C CYS A 354 -6.05 7.30 -12.57
N GLY A 355 -4.90 7.87 -12.19
CA GLY A 355 -3.85 7.19 -11.45
C GLY A 355 -2.95 6.31 -12.32
N ALA A 356 -2.24 5.39 -11.66
CA ALA A 356 -1.36 4.38 -12.26
C ALA A 356 -2.09 3.03 -12.40
N GLU A 357 -1.40 1.98 -12.87
CA GLU A 357 -1.97 0.63 -12.96
C GLU A 357 -1.87 -0.14 -11.65
N LEU A 358 -0.73 -0.07 -10.98
CA LEU A 358 -0.50 -0.75 -9.70
C LEU A 358 -0.99 0.11 -8.54
N LYS A 359 -1.49 -0.55 -7.49
CA LYS A 359 -1.96 0.05 -6.24
C LYS A 359 -2.88 1.26 -6.46
N ASN A 360 -3.68 1.22 -7.52
CA ASN A 360 -4.39 2.36 -8.09
C ASN A 360 -5.27 3.07 -7.06
N THR A 361 -5.29 4.38 -7.21
CA THR A 361 -6.31 5.31 -6.71
C THR A 361 -6.66 6.24 -7.87
N PHE A 362 -7.90 6.75 -7.89
CA PHE A 362 -8.26 7.90 -8.71
C PHE A 362 -8.46 9.14 -7.83
N CYS A 363 -8.43 10.33 -8.43
CA CYS A 363 -8.62 11.59 -7.71
C CYS A 363 -9.58 12.50 -8.47
N LEU A 364 -10.52 13.11 -7.74
CA LEU A 364 -11.40 14.16 -8.25
C LEU A 364 -11.07 15.49 -7.59
N THR A 365 -11.05 16.58 -8.35
CA THR A 365 -10.89 17.93 -7.78
C THR A 365 -12.18 18.73 -7.84
N ARG A 366 -12.40 19.52 -6.79
CA ARG A 366 -13.45 20.54 -6.74
C ARG A 366 -13.03 21.61 -5.74
N ASP A 367 -13.13 22.87 -6.14
CA ASP A 367 -12.62 24.00 -5.36
C ASP A 367 -11.15 23.74 -4.95
N ALA A 368 -10.80 23.99 -3.69
CA ALA A 368 -9.48 23.70 -3.11
C ALA A 368 -9.38 22.29 -2.48
N ASN A 369 -10.17 21.32 -2.95
CA ASN A 369 -10.16 19.95 -2.44
C ASN A 369 -9.83 18.92 -3.52
N ALA A 370 -8.98 17.95 -3.17
CA ALA A 370 -8.69 16.76 -3.95
C ALA A 370 -9.22 15.51 -3.22
N PHE A 371 -10.28 14.91 -3.77
CA PHE A 371 -10.92 13.69 -3.28
C PHE A 371 -10.19 12.47 -3.84
N LEU A 372 -9.09 12.12 -3.18
CA LEU A 372 -8.35 10.89 -3.45
C LEU A 372 -9.18 9.69 -3.00
N SER A 373 -9.38 8.71 -3.89
CA SER A 373 -10.14 7.50 -3.60
C SER A 373 -9.48 6.66 -2.51
N HIS A 374 -10.25 5.71 -1.97
CA HIS A 374 -9.64 4.57 -1.29
C HIS A 374 -8.80 3.74 -2.28
N HIS A 375 -7.89 2.93 -1.77
CA HIS A 375 -7.12 1.97 -2.56
C HIS A 375 -8.04 1.02 -3.33
N ILE A 376 -7.89 1.00 -4.65
CA ILE A 376 -8.66 0.13 -5.55
C ILE A 376 -7.95 -1.21 -5.73
N GLY A 377 -6.62 -1.20 -5.83
CA GLY A 377 -5.80 -2.38 -6.08
C GLY A 377 -5.07 -2.31 -7.42
N ASP A 378 -4.62 -3.44 -7.93
CA ASP A 378 -3.89 -3.53 -9.19
C ASP A 378 -4.89 -3.71 -10.34
N LEU A 379 -4.90 -2.78 -11.31
CA LEU A 379 -5.84 -2.76 -12.45
C LEU A 379 -5.41 -3.75 -13.54
N GLU A 380 -5.41 -5.05 -13.22
CA GLU A 380 -4.93 -6.11 -14.11
C GLU A 380 -6.04 -7.05 -14.63
N ASN A 381 -7.24 -6.98 -14.06
CA ASN A 381 -8.37 -7.83 -14.40
C ASN A 381 -9.69 -7.04 -14.49
N LEU A 382 -10.72 -7.70 -15.03
CA LEU A 382 -12.03 -7.08 -15.27
C LEU A 382 -12.71 -6.70 -13.96
N GLU A 383 -12.61 -7.56 -12.95
CA GLU A 383 -13.24 -7.35 -11.65
C GLU A 383 -12.72 -6.09 -10.95
N THR A 384 -11.40 -5.86 -10.98
CA THR A 384 -10.81 -4.62 -10.43
C THR A 384 -11.21 -3.41 -11.29
N LEU A 385 -11.28 -3.54 -12.62
CA LEU A 385 -11.72 -2.46 -13.51
C LEU A 385 -13.19 -2.06 -13.25
N GLU A 386 -14.10 -3.02 -13.11
CA GLU A 386 -15.50 -2.74 -12.77
C GLU A 386 -15.60 -2.03 -11.41
N SER A 387 -14.86 -2.51 -10.40
CA SER A 387 -14.80 -1.86 -9.08
C SER A 387 -14.24 -0.43 -9.15
N TYR A 388 -13.29 -0.18 -10.05
CA TYR A 388 -12.71 1.14 -10.30
C TYR A 388 -13.74 2.10 -10.93
N GLU A 389 -14.46 1.65 -11.96
CA GLU A 389 -15.48 2.43 -12.66
C GLU A 389 -16.66 2.77 -11.73
N ASP A 390 -17.11 1.80 -10.94
CA ASP A 390 -18.15 1.97 -9.92
C ASP A 390 -17.72 3.01 -8.87
N GLY A 391 -16.47 2.93 -8.40
CA GLY A 391 -15.90 3.87 -7.45
C GLY A 391 -15.87 5.30 -7.99
N ILE A 392 -15.44 5.50 -9.24
CA ILE A 392 -15.47 6.83 -9.90
C ILE A 392 -16.89 7.35 -9.99
N ALA A 393 -17.83 6.51 -10.41
CA ALA A 393 -19.24 6.89 -10.51
C ALA A 393 -19.81 7.27 -9.13
N ALA A 394 -19.46 6.54 -8.08
CA ALA A 394 -19.85 6.84 -6.71
C ALA A 394 -19.28 8.18 -6.23
N TYR A 395 -17.98 8.43 -6.40
CA TYR A 395 -17.33 9.67 -5.98
C TYR A 395 -17.83 10.90 -6.75
N ARG A 396 -18.10 10.76 -8.07
CA ARG A 396 -18.72 11.83 -8.87
C ARG A 396 -20.09 12.22 -8.34
N ARG A 397 -20.93 11.24 -7.97
CA ARG A 397 -22.24 11.50 -7.33
C ARG A 397 -22.07 12.14 -5.96
N LEU A 398 -21.22 11.55 -5.11
CA LEU A 398 -21.02 11.96 -3.73
C LEU A 398 -20.53 13.41 -3.62
N PHE A 399 -19.55 13.80 -4.43
CA PHE A 399 -18.96 15.14 -4.39
C PHE A 399 -19.51 16.08 -5.46
N ARG A 400 -20.49 15.60 -6.25
CA ARG A 400 -21.15 16.32 -7.34
C ARG A 400 -20.14 16.97 -8.27
N VAL A 401 -19.25 16.13 -8.78
CA VAL A 401 -18.14 16.51 -9.65
C VAL A 401 -18.43 15.99 -11.04
N ASP A 402 -18.46 16.90 -12.02
CA ASP A 402 -18.46 16.56 -13.44
C ASP A 402 -17.13 17.00 -14.06
N PRO A 403 -16.17 16.08 -14.25
CA PRO A 403 -14.82 16.44 -14.69
C PRO A 403 -14.80 17.10 -16.07
N GLU A 404 -14.18 18.27 -16.15
CA GLU A 404 -13.89 18.96 -17.42
C GLU A 404 -12.58 18.45 -18.04
N VAL A 405 -11.65 18.04 -17.18
CA VAL A 405 -10.29 17.60 -17.52
C VAL A 405 -10.09 16.18 -17.02
N VAL A 406 -9.44 15.35 -17.84
CA VAL A 406 -9.07 13.98 -17.48
C VAL A 406 -7.56 13.81 -17.60
N ALA A 407 -6.91 13.58 -16.45
CA ALA A 407 -5.49 13.36 -16.33
C ALA A 407 -5.16 11.86 -16.28
N TYR A 408 -4.08 11.45 -16.92
CA TYR A 408 -3.70 10.04 -17.02
C TYR A 408 -2.19 9.87 -17.21
N ASP A 409 -1.69 8.68 -16.90
CA ASP A 409 -0.29 8.31 -17.06
C ASP A 409 0.11 8.22 -18.55
N LEU A 410 1.39 8.44 -18.86
CA LEU A 410 1.89 8.30 -20.24
C LEU A 410 1.77 6.87 -20.78
N HIS A 411 1.75 5.85 -19.91
CA HIS A 411 1.73 4.46 -20.34
C HIS A 411 0.47 4.15 -21.17
N PRO A 412 0.61 3.78 -22.46
CA PRO A 412 -0.53 3.65 -23.36
C PRO A 412 -1.42 2.43 -23.06
N GLU A 413 -0.85 1.39 -22.44
CA GLU A 413 -1.53 0.12 -22.24
C GLU A 413 -2.24 -0.02 -20.88
N TYR A 414 -2.04 0.91 -19.95
CA TYR A 414 -2.72 0.88 -18.66
C TYR A 414 -4.24 0.94 -18.85
N LEU A 415 -4.97 0.11 -18.11
CA LEU A 415 -6.44 0.15 -18.12
C LEU A 415 -6.96 1.53 -17.70
N ALA A 416 -6.33 2.16 -16.70
CA ALA A 416 -6.63 3.54 -16.29
C ALA A 416 -6.45 4.55 -17.44
N THR A 417 -5.40 4.43 -18.25
CA THR A 417 -5.16 5.29 -19.42
C THR A 417 -6.18 5.06 -20.53
N LYS A 418 -6.52 3.80 -20.81
CA LYS A 418 -7.56 3.44 -21.78
C LYS A 418 -8.93 3.98 -21.37
N TYR A 419 -9.27 3.87 -20.08
CA TYR A 419 -10.46 4.48 -19.50
C TYR A 419 -10.44 6.00 -19.63
N ALA A 420 -9.35 6.67 -19.26
CA ALA A 420 -9.23 8.13 -19.37
C ALA A 420 -9.48 8.65 -20.80
N ARG A 421 -8.97 7.93 -21.80
CA ARG A 421 -9.12 8.25 -23.22
C ARG A 421 -10.53 7.98 -23.77
N SER A 422 -11.30 7.09 -23.15
CA SER A 422 -12.69 6.81 -23.57
C SER A 422 -13.67 7.88 -23.11
N LEU A 423 -13.32 8.63 -22.05
CA LEU A 423 -14.17 9.68 -21.48
C LEU A 423 -14.18 10.96 -22.33
N PRO A 424 -15.24 11.79 -22.26
CA PRO A 424 -15.22 13.16 -22.79
C PRO A 424 -14.33 14.10 -21.95
N GLY A 425 -14.08 15.32 -22.45
CA GLY A 425 -13.28 16.35 -21.75
C GLY A 425 -11.84 16.48 -22.25
N GLU A 426 -11.12 17.49 -21.75
CA GLU A 426 -9.73 17.77 -22.10
C GLU A 426 -8.80 16.68 -21.56
N LYS A 427 -7.83 16.22 -22.35
CA LYS A 427 -6.94 15.10 -22.02
C LYS A 427 -5.55 15.60 -21.71
N VAL A 428 -5.11 15.42 -20.46
CA VAL A 428 -3.79 15.87 -20.01
C VAL A 428 -2.92 14.66 -19.65
N PRO A 429 -1.95 14.28 -20.48
CA PRO A 429 -0.98 13.27 -20.13
C PRO A 429 0.01 13.82 -19.09
N VAL A 430 0.25 13.06 -18.03
CA VAL A 430 1.17 13.44 -16.95
C VAL A 430 2.23 12.34 -16.80
N GLN A 431 3.49 12.75 -16.69
CA GLN A 431 4.59 11.82 -16.51
C GLN A 431 4.56 11.20 -15.11
N HIS A 432 4.76 9.88 -15.03
CA HIS A 432 4.60 9.09 -13.81
C HIS A 432 5.42 9.59 -12.61
N HIS A 433 6.71 9.87 -12.84
CA HIS A 433 7.65 10.31 -11.81
C HIS A 433 7.43 11.79 -11.42
N HIS A 434 7.02 12.62 -12.38
CA HIS A 434 6.55 13.98 -12.11
C HIS A 434 5.29 13.96 -11.26
N ALA A 435 4.34 13.05 -11.51
CA ALA A 435 3.16 12.87 -10.67
C ALA A 435 3.52 12.46 -9.24
N HIS A 436 4.47 11.54 -9.05
CA HIS A 436 4.99 11.20 -7.71
C HIS A 436 5.52 12.42 -6.96
N VAL A 437 6.25 13.31 -7.64
CA VAL A 437 6.80 14.53 -7.02
C VAL A 437 5.70 15.56 -6.78
N ALA A 438 4.81 15.77 -7.74
CA ALA A 438 3.68 16.69 -7.61
C ALA A 438 2.75 16.32 -6.44
N ALA A 439 2.53 15.02 -6.19
CA ALA A 439 1.77 14.57 -5.02
C ALA A 439 2.43 15.01 -3.70
N ALA A 440 3.77 14.94 -3.61
CA ALA A 440 4.51 15.42 -2.44
C ALA A 440 4.45 16.95 -2.28
N LEU A 441 4.44 17.70 -3.40
CA LEU A 441 4.28 19.16 -3.39
C LEU A 441 2.91 19.57 -2.86
N VAL A 442 1.84 18.92 -3.34
CA VAL A 442 0.47 19.15 -2.88
C VAL A 442 0.37 18.89 -1.39
N GLU A 443 0.87 17.75 -0.91
CA GLU A 443 0.83 17.42 0.51
C GLU A 443 1.60 18.43 1.37
N ALA A 444 2.76 18.90 0.89
CA ALA A 444 3.57 19.89 1.59
C ALA A 444 3.04 21.34 1.46
N GLY A 445 2.03 21.58 0.60
CA GLY A 445 1.55 22.92 0.29
C GLY A 445 2.58 23.79 -0.46
N VAL A 446 3.47 23.18 -1.24
CA VAL A 446 4.56 23.85 -1.96
C VAL A 446 4.22 23.99 -3.44
N GLU A 447 4.28 25.21 -3.95
CA GLU A 447 4.09 25.52 -5.38
C GLU A 447 5.41 25.85 -6.11
N SER A 448 6.50 26.09 -5.37
CA SER A 448 7.81 26.43 -5.94
C SER A 448 8.53 25.23 -6.54
N ARG A 449 9.52 25.49 -7.39
CA ARG A 449 10.39 24.44 -7.94
C ARG A 449 11.13 23.68 -6.84
N VAL A 450 11.25 22.38 -7.02
CA VAL A 450 11.97 21.47 -6.12
C VAL A 450 12.94 20.58 -6.90
N ILE A 451 13.84 19.93 -6.17
CA ILE A 451 14.56 18.76 -6.66
C ILE A 451 13.71 17.53 -6.32
N GLY A 452 13.15 16.87 -7.33
CA GLY A 452 12.39 15.64 -7.17
C GLY A 452 13.28 14.42 -7.36
N VAL A 453 13.46 13.60 -6.33
CA VAL A 453 14.14 12.30 -6.43
C VAL A 453 13.07 11.23 -6.45
N SER A 454 12.83 10.65 -7.63
CA SER A 454 11.78 9.66 -7.87
C SER A 454 12.40 8.28 -8.12
N MET A 455 12.34 7.41 -7.12
CA MET A 455 12.88 6.05 -7.20
C MET A 455 11.75 5.03 -7.08
N ASP A 456 11.58 4.21 -8.12
CA ASP A 456 10.45 3.31 -8.26
C ASP A 456 10.80 1.99 -8.95
N GLY A 457 9.81 1.11 -9.07
CA GLY A 457 9.82 -0.10 -9.87
C GLY A 457 9.87 0.22 -11.36
N LEU A 458 8.78 0.63 -11.98
CA LEU A 458 8.74 1.00 -13.41
C LEU A 458 7.68 2.08 -13.61
N GLY A 459 8.05 3.17 -14.27
CA GLY A 459 7.10 4.11 -14.85
C GLY A 459 7.45 4.40 -16.30
N TYR A 460 6.46 4.71 -17.12
CA TYR A 460 6.68 4.97 -18.54
C TYR A 460 7.39 6.33 -18.74
N GLY A 461 8.59 6.31 -19.33
CA GLY A 461 9.33 7.50 -19.70
C GLY A 461 8.73 8.21 -20.91
N ASP A 462 8.97 9.51 -21.01
CA ASP A 462 8.59 10.31 -22.18
C ASP A 462 9.48 10.06 -23.42
N ASP A 463 10.54 9.26 -23.26
CA ASP A 463 11.53 8.84 -24.23
C ASP A 463 11.36 7.37 -24.67
N GLY A 464 10.34 6.69 -24.14
CA GLY A 464 10.09 5.26 -24.37
C GLY A 464 10.97 4.31 -23.55
N VAL A 465 11.85 4.83 -22.67
CA VAL A 465 12.59 4.05 -21.68
C VAL A 465 11.73 3.87 -20.43
N LEU A 466 11.87 2.73 -19.73
CA LEU A 466 11.17 2.51 -18.46
C LEU A 466 11.94 3.17 -17.31
N TRP A 467 11.40 4.25 -16.77
CA TRP A 467 12.03 5.02 -15.70
C TRP A 467 11.83 4.39 -14.31
N GLY A 468 12.64 4.80 -13.34
CA GLY A 468 12.50 4.37 -11.93
C GLY A 468 13.68 4.75 -11.03
N GLY A 469 14.59 5.60 -11.48
CA GLY A 469 15.76 6.03 -10.72
C GLY A 469 16.17 7.43 -11.13
N GLU A 470 15.22 8.36 -11.04
CA GLU A 470 15.29 9.68 -11.67
C GLU A 470 15.53 10.80 -10.65
N VAL A 471 16.28 11.81 -11.07
CA VAL A 471 16.32 13.13 -10.42
C VAL A 471 15.76 14.15 -11.40
N LEU A 472 14.75 14.89 -10.94
CA LEU A 472 14.03 15.90 -11.69
C LEU A 472 14.23 17.27 -11.01
N VAL A 473 14.21 18.33 -11.80
CA VAL A 473 13.79 19.65 -11.30
C VAL A 473 12.37 19.88 -11.79
N CYS A 474 11.43 20.16 -10.89
CA CYS A 474 10.02 20.24 -11.26
C CYS A 474 9.20 21.12 -10.32
N ASP A 475 8.04 21.53 -10.79
CA ASP A 475 6.98 22.19 -10.03
C ASP A 475 5.64 21.48 -10.31
N LEU A 476 4.51 22.12 -10.00
CA LEU A 476 3.18 21.55 -10.25
C LEU A 476 2.74 21.62 -11.73
N GLU A 477 3.62 21.98 -12.68
CA GLU A 477 3.24 22.22 -14.08
C GLU A 477 4.17 21.56 -15.09
N GLY A 478 5.46 21.54 -14.81
CA GLY A 478 6.44 20.93 -15.67
C GLY A 478 7.61 20.34 -14.91
N TYR A 479 8.43 19.60 -15.64
CA TYR A 479 9.65 19.01 -15.11
C TYR A 479 10.78 19.10 -16.12
N ARG A 480 11.98 18.86 -15.62
CA ARG A 480 13.19 18.60 -16.38
C ARG A 480 13.92 17.44 -15.72
N ARG A 481 14.20 16.38 -16.48
CA ARG A 481 15.07 15.29 -16.03
C ARG A 481 16.51 15.79 -16.02
N VAL A 482 17.19 15.66 -14.88
CA VAL A 482 18.55 16.20 -14.69
C VAL A 482 19.58 15.12 -14.40
N ALA A 483 19.16 14.00 -13.81
CA ALA A 483 20.00 12.82 -13.70
C ALA A 483 19.15 11.54 -13.65
N HIS A 484 19.76 10.41 -13.99
CA HIS A 484 19.13 9.10 -13.89
C HIS A 484 20.17 7.98 -13.68
N LEU A 485 19.72 6.82 -13.21
CA LEU A 485 20.54 5.61 -13.27
C LEU A 485 20.78 5.20 -14.73
N GLU A 486 21.95 4.61 -15.04
CA GLU A 486 22.24 4.11 -16.38
C GLU A 486 21.13 3.19 -16.91
N ALA A 487 20.75 3.39 -18.19
CA ALA A 487 19.72 2.59 -18.84
C ALA A 487 20.24 1.19 -19.18
N LEU A 488 19.73 0.17 -18.48
CA LEU A 488 20.15 -1.22 -18.62
C LEU A 488 18.99 -2.12 -19.09
N PRO A 489 19.27 -3.23 -19.80
CA PRO A 489 18.23 -4.08 -20.39
C PRO A 489 17.51 -4.95 -19.37
N LEU A 490 16.20 -5.18 -19.60
CA LEU A 490 15.38 -6.17 -18.90
C LEU A 490 15.08 -7.38 -19.80
N PRO A 491 15.97 -8.38 -19.87
CA PRO A 491 15.82 -9.49 -20.80
C PRO A 491 14.58 -10.35 -20.49
N GLY A 492 13.58 -10.28 -21.36
CA GLY A 492 12.27 -10.91 -21.20
C GLY A 492 11.18 -10.00 -20.63
N GLY A 493 11.43 -8.69 -20.49
CA GLY A 493 10.45 -7.72 -20.00
C GLY A 493 9.90 -8.09 -18.61
N ALA A 494 8.58 -8.29 -18.51
CA ALA A 494 7.91 -8.68 -17.27
C ALA A 494 8.46 -9.99 -16.64
N LEU A 495 9.03 -10.90 -17.44
CA LEU A 495 9.66 -12.11 -16.91
C LEU A 495 10.89 -11.78 -16.04
N ALA A 496 11.65 -10.73 -16.38
CA ALA A 496 12.80 -10.29 -15.59
C ALA A 496 12.39 -9.71 -14.22
N ILE A 497 11.17 -9.17 -14.12
CA ILE A 497 10.59 -8.72 -12.85
C ILE A 497 10.25 -9.93 -11.97
N ARG A 498 9.55 -10.93 -12.53
CA ARG A 498 9.21 -12.15 -11.79
C ARG A 498 10.42 -12.99 -11.41
N ARG A 499 11.48 -12.93 -12.23
CA ARG A 499 12.74 -13.67 -12.04
C ARG A 499 13.93 -12.73 -11.96
N PRO A 500 14.15 -12.08 -10.79
CA PRO A 500 15.26 -11.16 -10.55
C PRO A 500 16.65 -11.63 -11.02
N TRP A 501 16.92 -12.93 -11.05
CA TRP A 501 18.19 -13.47 -11.58
C TRP A 501 18.44 -13.08 -13.05
N ARG A 502 17.38 -12.88 -13.85
CA ARG A 502 17.49 -12.44 -15.25
C ARG A 502 17.96 -10.99 -15.33
N THR A 503 17.41 -10.13 -14.48
CA THR A 503 17.84 -8.73 -14.32
C THR A 503 19.30 -8.67 -13.90
N ALA A 504 19.68 -9.45 -12.89
CA ALA A 504 21.07 -9.54 -12.43
C ALA A 504 22.05 -9.90 -13.55
N LEU A 505 21.81 -11.01 -14.26
CA LEU A 505 22.68 -11.44 -15.35
C LEU A 505 22.68 -10.43 -16.50
N GLY A 506 21.52 -9.92 -16.90
CA GLY A 506 21.40 -8.97 -18.00
C GLY A 506 22.17 -7.68 -17.76
N TRP A 507 22.12 -7.16 -16.52
CA TRP A 507 22.82 -5.94 -16.13
C TRP A 507 24.32 -6.17 -15.98
N VAL A 508 24.73 -7.29 -15.39
CA VAL A 508 26.16 -7.62 -15.29
C VAL A 508 26.78 -7.80 -16.68
N VAL A 509 26.11 -8.48 -17.61
CA VAL A 509 26.59 -8.61 -19.00
C VAL A 509 26.70 -7.25 -19.67
N ALA A 510 25.67 -6.42 -19.55
CA ALA A 510 25.64 -5.11 -20.18
C ALA A 510 26.69 -4.15 -19.62
N ALA A 511 26.96 -4.19 -18.31
CA ALA A 511 27.86 -3.24 -17.64
C ALA A 511 29.31 -3.73 -17.52
N LEU A 512 29.54 -5.05 -17.39
CA LEU A 512 30.85 -5.65 -17.09
C LEU A 512 31.31 -6.68 -18.14
N GLY A 513 30.49 -6.97 -19.15
CA GLY A 513 30.83 -7.87 -20.24
C GLY A 513 30.98 -9.34 -19.83
N PRO A 514 31.66 -10.16 -20.66
CA PRO A 514 31.77 -11.61 -20.46
C PRO A 514 32.43 -12.02 -19.14
N THR A 515 33.46 -11.30 -18.70
CA THR A 515 34.13 -11.58 -17.42
C THR A 515 33.19 -11.37 -16.23
N GLY A 516 32.35 -10.32 -16.27
CA GLY A 516 31.31 -10.11 -15.26
C GLY A 516 30.29 -11.26 -15.25
N LEU A 517 29.87 -11.72 -16.44
CA LEU A 517 28.92 -12.82 -16.57
C LEU A 517 29.42 -14.11 -15.89
N GLU A 518 30.67 -14.51 -16.16
CA GLU A 518 31.27 -15.70 -15.54
C GLU A 518 31.26 -15.63 -14.01
N ARG A 519 31.59 -14.46 -13.45
CA ARG A 519 31.54 -14.20 -12.01
C ARG A 519 30.13 -14.32 -11.45
N ALA A 520 29.15 -13.69 -12.09
CA ALA A 520 27.76 -13.73 -11.65
C ALA A 520 27.15 -15.15 -11.74
N LEU A 521 27.46 -15.91 -12.80
CA LEU A 521 27.02 -17.30 -12.93
C LEU A 521 27.57 -18.18 -11.81
N SER A 522 28.85 -18.01 -11.45
CA SER A 522 29.47 -18.71 -10.34
C SER A 522 28.74 -18.45 -9.00
N LEU A 523 28.32 -17.20 -8.76
CA LEU A 523 27.55 -16.84 -7.57
C LEU A 523 26.13 -17.42 -7.58
N LEU A 524 25.43 -17.36 -8.71
CA LEU A 524 24.07 -17.89 -8.85
C LEU A 524 24.02 -19.43 -8.83
N ALA A 525 25.11 -20.10 -9.19
CA ALA A 525 25.25 -21.56 -9.07
C ALA A 525 25.34 -22.04 -7.61
N ARG A 526 25.71 -21.15 -6.67
CA ARG A 526 25.76 -21.50 -5.23
C ARG A 526 24.37 -21.93 -4.74
N PRO A 527 24.29 -22.96 -3.88
CA PRO A 527 23.03 -23.37 -3.28
C PRO A 527 22.41 -22.21 -2.52
N GLY A 528 21.13 -21.93 -2.79
CA GLY A 528 20.33 -20.92 -2.13
C GLY A 528 18.96 -21.47 -1.74
N PRO A 529 18.15 -20.71 -1.01
CA PRO A 529 16.84 -21.16 -0.49
C PRO A 529 15.77 -21.42 -1.57
N ALA A 530 16.04 -21.10 -2.84
CA ALA A 530 15.14 -21.37 -3.97
C ALA A 530 15.68 -22.50 -4.87
N GLU A 531 14.82 -23.44 -5.24
CA GLU A 531 15.14 -24.63 -6.04
C GLU A 531 15.52 -24.31 -7.50
N GLU A 532 15.05 -23.18 -8.04
CA GLU A 532 15.34 -22.79 -9.43
C GLU A 532 16.77 -22.23 -9.53
N ARG A 533 17.70 -23.07 -10.00
CA ARG A 533 19.03 -22.66 -10.45
C ARG A 533 18.95 -22.21 -11.90
N PRO A 534 19.63 -21.13 -12.31
CA PRO A 534 19.96 -20.92 -13.71
C PRO A 534 21.04 -21.95 -14.09
N SER A 535 20.66 -23.23 -14.18
CA SER A 535 21.54 -24.32 -14.63
C SER A 535 21.26 -24.71 -16.08
N ASP A 536 20.30 -24.05 -16.73
CA ASP A 536 20.05 -24.21 -18.15
C ASP A 536 20.97 -23.27 -18.94
N GLU A 537 22.07 -23.82 -19.47
CA GLU A 537 23.03 -23.10 -20.32
C GLU A 537 22.33 -22.47 -21.53
N GLU A 538 21.29 -23.10 -22.07
CA GLU A 538 20.52 -22.55 -23.20
C GLU A 538 19.75 -21.30 -22.79
N ALA A 539 19.14 -21.30 -21.61
CA ALA A 539 18.42 -20.14 -21.08
C ALA A 539 19.36 -18.94 -20.83
N VAL A 540 20.59 -19.20 -20.35
CA VAL A 540 21.62 -18.16 -20.16
C VAL A 540 22.09 -17.63 -21.51
N ALA A 541 22.40 -18.50 -22.47
CA ALA A 541 22.82 -18.08 -23.81
C ALA A 541 21.73 -17.26 -24.52
N ALA A 542 20.46 -17.66 -24.39
CA ALA A 542 19.32 -16.91 -24.91
C ALA A 542 19.21 -15.53 -24.26
N LEU A 543 19.42 -15.43 -22.94
CA LEU A 543 19.42 -14.16 -22.22
C LEU A 543 20.53 -13.22 -22.70
N VAL A 544 21.76 -13.72 -22.85
CA VAL A 544 22.89 -12.93 -23.35
C VAL A 544 22.57 -12.40 -24.75
N ARG A 545 22.03 -13.25 -25.62
CA ARG A 545 21.61 -12.84 -26.96
C ARG A 545 20.49 -11.79 -26.95
N GLN A 546 19.53 -11.88 -26.01
CA GLN A 546 18.49 -10.86 -25.83
C GLN A 546 19.11 -9.50 -25.48
N VAL A 547 20.12 -9.49 -24.61
CA VAL A 547 20.85 -8.28 -24.22
C VAL A 547 21.62 -7.69 -25.40
N GLU A 548 22.42 -8.50 -26.09
CA GLU A 548 23.26 -8.05 -27.21
C GLU A 548 22.43 -7.52 -28.38
N THR A 549 21.31 -8.18 -28.69
CA THR A 549 20.45 -7.81 -29.83
C THR A 549 19.32 -6.84 -29.48
N ARG A 550 19.15 -6.51 -28.18
CA ARG A 550 18.02 -5.74 -27.63
C ARG A 550 16.64 -6.33 -27.98
N THR A 551 16.58 -7.64 -28.23
CA THR A 551 15.33 -8.33 -28.57
C THR A 551 14.58 -8.69 -27.29
N ASN A 552 13.34 -8.20 -27.14
CA ASN A 552 12.53 -8.40 -25.95
C ASN A 552 13.29 -8.03 -24.64
N ALA A 553 14.10 -6.98 -24.73
CA ALA A 553 14.94 -6.51 -23.63
C ALA A 553 14.80 -4.98 -23.52
N PRO A 554 13.61 -4.47 -23.14
CA PRO A 554 13.40 -3.04 -22.98
C PRO A 554 14.42 -2.47 -21.98
N LEU A 555 14.85 -1.24 -22.21
CA LEU A 555 15.77 -0.55 -21.32
C LEU A 555 15.02 0.04 -20.12
N THR A 556 15.69 0.05 -18.98
CA THR A 556 15.19 0.69 -17.76
C THR A 556 16.28 1.40 -16.98
N THR A 557 15.90 2.46 -16.28
CA THR A 557 16.72 3.19 -15.31
C THR A 557 16.26 2.93 -13.87
N SER A 558 15.55 1.81 -13.66
CA SER A 558 14.85 1.52 -12.41
C SER A 558 15.74 1.24 -11.20
N CYS A 559 15.50 1.95 -10.11
CA CYS A 559 16.09 1.65 -8.80
C CYS A 559 15.51 0.35 -8.21
N GLY A 560 14.21 0.08 -8.38
CA GLY A 560 13.61 -1.19 -7.95
C GLY A 560 14.28 -2.40 -8.59
N ARG A 561 14.60 -2.33 -9.89
CA ARG A 561 15.32 -3.39 -10.61
C ARG A 561 16.78 -3.53 -10.17
N LEU A 562 17.43 -2.45 -9.76
CA LEU A 562 18.76 -2.51 -9.12
C LEU A 562 18.70 -3.31 -7.81
N PHE A 563 17.71 -3.06 -6.95
CA PHE A 563 17.49 -3.85 -5.74
C PHE A 563 17.25 -5.33 -6.06
N ASP A 564 16.40 -5.63 -7.05
CA ASP A 564 16.12 -7.01 -7.47
C ASP A 564 17.40 -7.72 -7.96
N ALA A 565 18.21 -7.05 -8.79
CA ALA A 565 19.47 -7.58 -9.29
C ALA A 565 20.45 -7.92 -8.16
N VAL A 566 20.65 -6.98 -7.22
CA VAL A 566 21.57 -7.17 -6.09
C VAL A 566 21.05 -8.25 -5.13
N ALA A 567 19.74 -8.29 -4.85
CA ALA A 567 19.11 -9.32 -4.03
C ALA A 567 19.27 -10.72 -4.63
N ALA A 568 19.16 -10.85 -5.95
CA ALA A 568 19.37 -12.12 -6.65
C ALA A 568 20.83 -12.59 -6.59
N LEU A 569 21.79 -11.68 -6.86
CA LEU A 569 23.23 -11.97 -6.75
C LEU A 569 23.62 -12.37 -5.32
N ALA A 570 23.07 -11.68 -4.32
CA ALA A 570 23.31 -11.96 -2.90
C ALA A 570 22.61 -13.23 -2.40
N GLY A 571 21.86 -13.95 -3.26
CA GLY A 571 21.17 -15.19 -2.90
C GLY A 571 19.96 -15.00 -1.99
N VAL A 572 19.42 -13.78 -1.89
CA VAL A 572 18.24 -13.47 -1.06
C VAL A 572 16.98 -14.01 -1.73
N ARG A 573 16.74 -13.64 -3.00
CA ARG A 573 15.53 -14.02 -3.73
C ARG A 573 15.81 -14.00 -5.24
N ARG A 574 15.50 -15.12 -5.92
CA ARG A 574 15.74 -15.30 -7.37
C ARG A 574 14.46 -15.32 -8.21
N GLU A 575 13.33 -15.65 -7.59
CA GLU A 575 11.99 -15.59 -8.16
C GLU A 575 11.05 -14.99 -7.11
N ILE A 576 10.16 -14.11 -7.52
CA ILE A 576 9.23 -13.41 -6.63
C ILE A 576 7.80 -13.91 -6.83
N SER A 577 7.00 -13.77 -5.77
CA SER A 577 5.58 -14.11 -5.75
C SER A 577 4.66 -12.91 -5.51
N TYR A 578 5.26 -11.74 -5.29
CA TYR A 578 4.57 -10.45 -5.21
C TYR A 578 5.56 -9.33 -5.54
N GLU A 579 5.04 -8.20 -6.01
CA GLU A 579 5.82 -7.01 -6.38
C GLU A 579 6.71 -6.53 -5.22
N GLY A 580 7.96 -6.22 -5.53
CA GLY A 580 8.94 -5.70 -4.58
C GLY A 580 9.54 -6.74 -3.60
N GLN A 581 9.16 -8.03 -3.68
CA GLN A 581 9.58 -9.04 -2.68
C GLN A 581 11.11 -9.12 -2.48
N ALA A 582 11.90 -9.14 -3.55
CA ALA A 582 13.35 -9.27 -3.44
C ALA A 582 13.99 -8.03 -2.79
N ALA A 583 13.53 -6.84 -3.17
CA ALA A 583 13.93 -5.57 -2.55
C ALA A 583 13.56 -5.51 -1.05
N ILE A 584 12.34 -5.90 -0.70
CA ILE A 584 11.85 -5.95 0.69
C ILE A 584 12.70 -6.92 1.51
N GLU A 585 12.93 -8.14 1.04
CA GLU A 585 13.72 -9.12 1.79
C GLU A 585 15.18 -8.74 1.94
N LEU A 586 15.75 -8.02 0.96
CA LEU A 586 17.09 -7.45 1.08
C LEU A 586 17.12 -6.33 2.13
N GLU A 587 16.12 -5.45 2.15
CA GLU A 587 15.96 -4.44 3.21
C GLU A 587 15.95 -5.10 4.57
N MET A 588 15.12 -6.14 4.78
CA MET A 588 14.96 -6.83 6.07
C MET A 588 16.26 -7.43 6.63
N ARG A 589 17.25 -7.70 5.77
CA ARG A 589 18.58 -8.18 6.17
C ARG A 589 19.59 -7.05 6.33
N SER A 590 19.39 -5.94 5.63
CA SER A 590 20.38 -4.86 5.53
C SER A 590 20.58 -4.12 6.85
N ARG A 591 21.83 -3.67 7.07
CA ARG A 591 22.24 -2.82 8.20
C ARG A 591 22.86 -1.50 7.71
N PRO A 592 22.66 -0.37 8.41
CA PRO A 592 23.13 0.95 7.96
C PRO A 592 24.64 1.16 8.07
N ASP A 593 25.34 0.35 8.88
CA ASP A 593 26.77 0.55 9.20
C ASP A 593 27.68 -0.04 8.12
N ALA A 594 27.66 0.59 6.95
CA ALA A 594 28.35 0.10 5.76
C ALA A 594 29.02 1.23 4.98
N THR A 595 30.12 0.92 4.30
CA THR A 595 30.77 1.86 3.38
C THR A 595 30.13 1.79 1.99
N PRO A 596 29.87 2.91 1.30
CA PRO A 596 29.29 2.87 -0.04
C PRO A 596 30.19 2.13 -1.04
N TYR A 597 29.60 1.64 -2.13
CA TYR A 597 30.31 1.22 -3.34
C TYR A 597 30.71 2.45 -4.17
N GLY A 598 31.58 2.25 -5.15
CA GLY A 598 31.92 3.29 -6.12
C GLY A 598 30.81 3.46 -7.16
N TRP A 599 30.74 4.65 -7.76
CA TRP A 599 29.94 4.94 -8.95
C TRP A 599 30.59 6.08 -9.72
N ASP A 600 30.34 6.12 -11.02
CA ASP A 600 30.76 7.22 -11.88
C ASP A 600 29.54 8.02 -12.35
N LEU A 601 29.76 9.27 -12.73
CA LEU A 601 28.74 10.17 -13.27
C LEU A 601 29.19 10.64 -14.65
N GLU A 602 28.37 10.38 -15.66
CA GLU A 602 28.55 10.86 -17.02
C GLU A 602 27.62 12.04 -17.27
N GLY A 603 28.16 13.22 -17.56
CA GLY A 603 27.41 14.47 -17.70
C GLY A 603 27.37 15.32 -16.42
N ASP A 604 26.62 16.42 -16.46
CA ASP A 604 26.47 17.36 -15.33
C ASP A 604 24.99 17.67 -15.05
N PRO A 605 24.43 17.19 -13.91
CA PRO A 605 23.05 17.49 -13.52
C PRO A 605 22.78 18.99 -13.39
N GLY A 606 23.78 19.78 -12.99
CA GLY A 606 23.65 21.23 -12.84
C GLY A 606 23.41 21.94 -14.16
N ALA A 607 24.07 21.49 -15.24
CA ALA A 607 23.87 22.02 -16.58
C ALA A 607 22.46 21.73 -17.12
N ALA A 608 21.96 20.51 -16.92
CA ALA A 608 20.60 20.12 -17.32
C ALA A 608 19.51 20.91 -16.56
N ALA A 609 19.77 21.22 -15.29
CA ALA A 609 18.83 21.91 -14.40
C ALA A 609 18.53 23.38 -14.79
N GLY A 610 19.38 24.01 -15.61
CA GLY A 610 19.19 25.39 -16.08
C GLY A 610 18.16 25.54 -17.21
N ALA A 611 17.72 24.43 -17.82
CA ALA A 611 16.75 24.43 -18.90
C ALA A 611 15.31 24.73 -18.42
N PRO A 612 14.41 25.20 -19.30
CA PRO A 612 13.01 25.42 -18.95
C PRO A 612 12.33 24.10 -18.54
N LEU A 613 11.37 24.22 -17.61
CA LEU A 613 10.48 23.13 -17.25
C LEU A 613 9.38 23.03 -18.31
N LEU A 614 9.18 21.83 -18.83
CA LEU A 614 8.18 21.59 -19.87
C LEU A 614 7.16 20.54 -19.39
N PRO A 615 5.91 20.61 -19.85
CA PRO A 615 4.92 19.56 -19.60
C PRO A 615 5.27 18.28 -20.37
N ALA A 616 4.76 17.14 -19.91
CA ALA A 616 5.06 15.83 -20.48
C ALA A 616 4.77 15.74 -22.01
N ALA A 617 3.67 16.34 -22.47
CA ALA A 617 3.31 16.37 -23.89
C ALA A 617 4.32 17.11 -24.78
N GLU A 618 5.12 18.02 -24.22
CA GLU A 618 6.18 18.72 -24.94
C GLU A 618 7.46 17.88 -24.97
N HIS A 619 7.86 17.28 -23.85
CA HIS A 619 8.98 16.32 -23.83
C HIS A 619 8.78 15.17 -24.82
N MET A 620 7.58 14.58 -24.86
CA MET A 620 7.26 13.54 -25.85
C MET A 620 7.46 14.01 -27.31
N ARG A 621 7.17 15.28 -27.61
CA ARG A 621 7.38 15.86 -28.96
C ARG A 621 8.86 16.10 -29.23
N GLU A 622 9.61 16.63 -28.26
CA GLU A 622 11.06 16.85 -28.38
C GLU A 622 11.81 15.53 -28.57
N ASN A 623 11.50 14.51 -27.76
CA ASN A 623 12.09 13.18 -27.86
C ASN A 623 11.75 12.49 -29.18
N ALA A 624 10.50 12.61 -29.66
CA ALA A 624 10.11 12.10 -30.97
C ALA A 624 10.86 12.80 -32.12
N ALA A 625 11.31 14.04 -31.93
CA ALA A 625 12.15 14.77 -32.87
C ALA A 625 13.66 14.44 -32.73
N GLY A 626 14.03 13.53 -31.82
CA GLY A 626 15.42 13.09 -31.60
C GLY A 626 16.24 14.02 -30.70
N ALA A 627 15.59 14.91 -29.95
CA ALA A 627 16.29 15.67 -28.90
C ALA A 627 16.70 14.72 -27.76
N GLY A 628 17.92 14.88 -27.24
CA GLY A 628 18.31 14.26 -25.98
C GLY A 628 17.91 15.12 -24.79
N ASP A 629 17.66 14.51 -23.63
CA ASP A 629 17.29 15.23 -22.41
C ASP A 629 18.47 16.02 -21.79
N GLY A 630 19.70 15.66 -22.14
CA GLY A 630 20.94 16.25 -21.60
C GLY A 630 21.18 15.87 -20.13
N ALA A 631 20.45 14.90 -19.60
CA ALA A 631 20.55 14.46 -18.21
C ALA A 631 21.85 13.69 -17.96
N ALA A 632 22.36 13.77 -16.73
CA ALA A 632 23.53 13.00 -16.34
C ALA A 632 23.19 11.54 -16.02
N ALA A 633 24.01 10.60 -16.44
CA ALA A 633 23.83 9.18 -16.20
C ALA A 633 24.76 8.68 -15.09
N VAL A 634 24.20 8.04 -14.05
CA VAL A 634 24.97 7.34 -13.01
C VAL A 634 25.36 5.96 -13.54
N ARG A 635 26.65 5.76 -13.80
CA ARG A 635 27.19 4.50 -14.34
C ARG A 635 27.27 3.44 -13.25
N LEU A 636 26.66 2.28 -13.49
CA LEU A 636 26.48 1.24 -12.48
C LEU A 636 27.58 0.19 -12.45
N ALA A 637 28.49 0.18 -13.44
CA ALA A 637 29.58 -0.78 -13.52
C ALA A 637 30.44 -0.84 -12.24
N PRO A 638 30.90 0.27 -11.63
CA PRO A 638 31.71 0.21 -10.40
C PRO A 638 30.93 -0.36 -9.20
N LEU A 639 29.63 -0.11 -9.13
CA LEU A 639 28.75 -0.65 -8.08
C LEU A 639 28.60 -2.16 -8.25
N LEU A 640 28.25 -2.61 -9.46
CA LEU A 640 28.05 -4.04 -9.75
C LEU A 640 29.35 -4.83 -9.55
N ASP A 641 30.50 -4.29 -9.97
CA ASP A 641 31.80 -4.91 -9.75
C ASP A 641 32.13 -5.04 -8.25
N GLY A 642 31.83 -3.99 -7.47
CA GLY A 642 31.97 -4.02 -6.01
C GLY A 642 31.09 -5.06 -5.34
N VAL A 643 29.84 -5.20 -5.80
CA VAL A 643 28.91 -6.24 -5.32
C VAL A 643 29.44 -7.65 -5.62
N LEU A 644 29.90 -7.90 -6.86
CA LEU A 644 30.48 -9.20 -7.23
C LEU A 644 31.72 -9.51 -6.37
N THR A 645 32.60 -8.52 -6.16
CA THR A 645 33.82 -8.66 -5.37
C THR A 645 33.52 -9.02 -3.91
N ASP A 646 32.54 -8.34 -3.28
CA ASP A 646 32.13 -8.66 -1.91
C ASP A 646 31.56 -10.09 -1.82
N LEU A 647 30.72 -10.49 -2.77
CA LEU A 647 30.10 -11.83 -2.78
C LEU A 647 31.10 -12.96 -3.06
N GLU A 648 32.10 -12.71 -3.92
CA GLU A 648 33.21 -13.62 -4.17
C GLU A 648 34.09 -13.81 -2.93
N ALA A 649 34.31 -12.74 -2.17
CA ALA A 649 34.99 -12.76 -0.88
C ALA A 649 34.14 -13.40 0.26
N GLY A 650 32.94 -13.90 -0.04
CA GLY A 650 32.07 -14.57 0.92
C GLY A 650 31.39 -13.60 1.89
N ARG A 651 31.27 -12.31 1.54
CA ARG A 651 30.55 -11.34 2.37
C ARG A 651 29.04 -11.66 2.39
N PRO A 652 28.39 -11.54 3.55
CA PRO A 652 26.98 -11.86 3.69
C PRO A 652 26.05 -10.79 3.05
N ALA A 653 24.81 -11.21 2.77
CA ALA A 653 23.82 -10.37 2.08
C ALA A 653 23.36 -9.14 2.89
N ASP A 654 23.45 -9.18 4.22
CA ASP A 654 23.19 -8.03 5.10
C ASP A 654 24.18 -6.89 4.87
N LEU A 655 25.47 -7.20 4.70
CA LEU A 655 26.50 -6.22 4.37
C LEU A 655 26.31 -5.69 2.95
N VAL A 656 26.14 -6.57 1.95
CA VAL A 656 25.95 -6.16 0.55
C VAL A 656 24.72 -5.27 0.40
N GLY A 657 23.61 -5.67 1.03
CA GLY A 657 22.41 -4.85 1.10
C GLY A 657 22.66 -3.53 1.80
N GLY A 658 23.29 -3.52 2.97
CA GLY A 658 23.65 -2.29 3.69
C GLY A 658 24.48 -1.32 2.85
N ARG A 659 25.51 -1.82 2.16
CA ARG A 659 26.35 -1.03 1.25
C ARG A 659 25.55 -0.44 0.10
N LEU A 660 24.64 -1.22 -0.53
CA LEU A 660 23.75 -0.71 -1.57
C LEU A 660 22.92 0.48 -1.07
N HIS A 661 22.28 0.35 0.10
CA HIS A 661 21.43 1.41 0.66
C HIS A 661 22.23 2.69 0.95
N VAL A 662 23.43 2.57 1.54
CA VAL A 662 24.30 3.72 1.81
C VAL A 662 24.83 4.33 0.51
N THR A 663 25.09 3.51 -0.52
CA THR A 663 25.51 3.97 -1.84
C THR A 663 24.44 4.85 -2.49
N LEU A 664 23.19 4.38 -2.51
CA LEU A 664 22.07 5.14 -3.06
C LEU A 664 21.84 6.45 -2.30
N ALA A 665 21.93 6.44 -0.97
CA ALA A 665 21.82 7.66 -0.18
C ALA A 665 22.95 8.67 -0.48
N ALA A 666 24.17 8.19 -0.69
CA ALA A 666 25.30 9.03 -1.07
C ALA A 666 25.15 9.60 -2.49
N MET A 667 24.68 8.79 -3.44
CA MET A 667 24.35 9.22 -4.80
C MET A 667 23.29 10.33 -4.79
N VAL A 668 22.18 10.12 -4.05
CA VAL A 668 21.09 11.10 -3.94
C VAL A 668 21.61 12.44 -3.39
N ALA A 669 22.39 12.41 -2.31
CA ALA A 669 22.95 13.62 -1.72
C ALA A 669 23.92 14.34 -2.67
N ASP A 670 24.78 13.61 -3.40
CA ASP A 670 25.69 14.23 -4.37
C ASP A 670 24.94 14.90 -5.54
N LEU A 671 23.96 14.19 -6.12
CA LEU A 671 23.14 14.72 -7.22
C LEU A 671 22.34 15.96 -6.78
N CYS A 672 21.67 15.89 -5.63
CA CYS A 672 20.91 17.04 -5.11
C CYS A 672 21.82 18.25 -4.84
N ARG A 673 23.03 18.02 -4.29
CA ARG A 673 24.00 19.09 -4.04
C ARG A 673 24.47 19.77 -5.32
N ARG A 674 24.68 19.00 -6.41
CA ARG A 674 25.07 19.56 -7.71
C ARG A 674 23.96 20.41 -8.32
N VAL A 675 22.73 19.91 -8.29
CA VAL A 675 21.56 20.65 -8.76
C VAL A 675 21.35 21.93 -7.94
N HIS A 676 21.45 21.84 -6.61
CA HIS A 676 21.38 22.99 -5.72
C HIS A 676 22.46 24.03 -6.04
N ALA A 677 23.72 23.61 -6.22
CA ALA A 677 24.81 24.52 -6.52
C ALA A 677 24.60 25.30 -7.84
N ALA A 678 23.92 24.69 -8.81
CA ALA A 678 23.65 25.33 -10.10
C ALA A 678 22.39 26.21 -10.11
N THR A 679 21.37 25.87 -9.30
CA THR A 679 20.03 26.48 -9.39
C THR A 679 19.59 27.27 -8.15
N GLY A 680 20.23 27.04 -7.00
CA GLY A 680 19.81 27.54 -5.69
C GLY A 680 18.61 26.80 -5.08
N ILE A 681 18.01 25.81 -5.76
CA ILE A 681 16.85 25.07 -5.25
C ILE A 681 17.30 24.23 -4.06
N ALA A 682 16.66 24.43 -2.89
CA ALA A 682 17.04 23.78 -1.63
C ALA A 682 16.07 22.67 -1.19
N ASP A 683 14.81 22.75 -1.62
CA ASP A 683 13.77 21.79 -1.25
C ASP A 683 13.85 20.53 -2.11
N VAL A 684 13.84 19.37 -1.45
CA VAL A 684 13.95 18.05 -2.05
C VAL A 684 12.71 17.19 -1.73
N ALA A 685 12.06 16.65 -2.74
CA ALA A 685 11.02 15.65 -2.60
C ALA A 685 11.60 14.25 -2.80
N LEU A 686 11.46 13.35 -1.82
CA LEU A 686 11.86 11.94 -1.92
C LEU A 686 10.60 11.08 -2.09
N THR A 687 10.40 10.50 -3.28
CA THR A 687 9.14 9.85 -3.67
C THR A 687 9.34 8.69 -4.65
N GLY A 688 8.30 7.93 -4.94
CA GLY A 688 8.35 6.66 -5.68
C GLY A 688 8.40 5.45 -4.74
N GLY A 689 7.91 4.30 -5.23
CA GLY A 689 7.68 3.09 -4.42
C GLY A 689 8.90 2.56 -3.67
N VAL A 690 10.12 2.82 -4.15
CA VAL A 690 11.36 2.39 -3.48
C VAL A 690 11.57 3.13 -2.16
N PHE A 691 11.05 4.35 -1.97
CA PHE A 691 11.11 5.07 -0.69
C PHE A 691 10.13 4.55 0.37
N GLN A 692 9.36 3.49 0.07
CA GLN A 692 8.72 2.69 1.12
C GLN A 692 9.75 1.96 1.97
N ASN A 693 10.94 1.66 1.41
CA ASN A 693 12.08 1.10 2.12
C ASN A 693 12.50 2.05 3.24
N ARG A 694 12.33 1.61 4.49
CA ARG A 694 12.53 2.42 5.70
C ARG A 694 13.98 2.80 5.87
N LEU A 695 14.88 1.85 5.58
CA LEU A 695 16.32 2.06 5.69
C LEU A 695 16.80 3.10 4.67
N LEU A 696 16.45 2.92 3.39
CA LEU A 696 16.85 3.84 2.33
C LEU A 696 16.26 5.24 2.55
N ALA A 697 14.96 5.34 2.84
CA ALA A 697 14.32 6.63 3.06
C ALA A 697 14.95 7.39 4.23
N GLY A 698 15.27 6.69 5.33
CA GLY A 698 15.98 7.29 6.46
C GLY A 698 17.38 7.77 6.10
N LEU A 699 18.16 6.95 5.39
CA LEU A 699 19.53 7.28 4.97
C LEU A 699 19.56 8.45 3.97
N CYS A 700 18.67 8.47 2.98
CA CYS A 700 18.54 9.57 2.02
C CYS A 700 18.13 10.87 2.71
N GLU A 701 17.12 10.83 3.59
CA GLU A 701 16.67 12.01 4.34
C GLU A 701 17.81 12.61 5.18
N ASP A 702 18.61 11.76 5.84
CA ASP A 702 19.80 12.18 6.56
C ASP A 702 20.91 12.74 5.68
N ALA A 703 21.20 12.07 4.55
CA ALA A 703 22.26 12.47 3.65
C ALA A 703 21.95 13.84 2.99
N VAL A 704 20.70 14.04 2.56
CA VAL A 704 20.22 15.31 1.99
C VAL A 704 20.29 16.44 3.03
N ARG A 705 19.83 16.20 4.27
CA ARG A 705 19.92 17.21 5.34
C ARG A 705 21.36 17.56 5.71
N ARG A 706 22.25 16.57 5.77
CA ARG A 706 23.69 16.81 5.99
C ARG A 706 24.33 17.61 4.85
N ALA A 707 23.80 17.54 3.64
CA ALA A 707 24.22 18.35 2.51
C ALA A 707 23.69 19.81 2.56
N GLY A 708 22.94 20.19 3.62
CA GLY A 708 22.40 21.54 3.80
C GLY A 708 21.07 21.80 3.10
N LEU A 709 20.38 20.75 2.64
CA LEU A 709 19.12 20.83 1.90
C LEU A 709 17.92 20.46 2.78
N SER A 710 16.74 20.93 2.42
CA SER A 710 15.47 20.58 3.06
C SER A 710 14.83 19.38 2.36
N VAL A 711 14.18 18.52 3.14
CA VAL A 711 13.38 17.41 2.61
C VAL A 711 11.92 17.72 2.89
N LEU A 712 11.09 17.73 1.86
CA LEU A 712 9.65 17.92 2.01
C LEU A 712 9.08 16.82 2.89
N ASP A 713 8.28 17.22 3.86
CA ASP A 713 7.65 16.29 4.78
C ASP A 713 6.24 15.93 4.28
N GLY A 714 5.93 14.64 4.32
CA GLY A 714 4.62 14.11 3.90
C GLY A 714 4.43 12.69 4.44
N GLY A 715 3.19 12.27 4.65
CA GLY A 715 2.88 10.97 5.27
C GLY A 715 1.41 10.56 5.20
N LEU A 716 0.52 11.44 4.78
CA LEU A 716 -0.88 11.17 4.49
C LEU A 716 -1.10 10.63 3.07
N ILE A 717 -0.14 10.86 2.17
CA ILE A 717 -0.16 10.35 0.79
C ILE A 717 0.91 9.26 0.67
N PRO A 718 0.57 8.06 0.17
CA PRO A 718 1.58 7.06 -0.13
C PRO A 718 2.58 7.57 -1.16
N VAL A 719 3.88 7.36 -0.90
CA VAL A 719 4.96 7.66 -1.86
C VAL A 719 5.02 6.68 -3.03
N ASN A 720 4.19 5.63 -3.01
CA ASN A 720 4.03 4.68 -4.11
C ASN A 720 2.86 5.10 -5.02
N ASP A 721 2.54 4.25 -6.00
CA ASP A 721 1.52 4.50 -7.02
C ASP A 721 0.14 4.91 -6.49
N GLY A 722 -0.18 4.58 -5.23
CA GLY A 722 -1.40 5.05 -4.57
C GLY A 722 -1.48 6.57 -4.38
N GLY A 723 -0.39 7.30 -4.56
CA GLY A 723 -0.33 8.77 -4.56
C GLY A 723 -0.35 9.42 -5.95
N VAL A 724 -0.14 8.65 -7.03
CA VAL A 724 0.07 9.19 -8.39
C VAL A 724 -1.12 10.03 -8.88
N SER A 725 -2.36 9.59 -8.61
CA SER A 725 -3.55 10.32 -9.05
C SER A 725 -3.68 11.72 -8.42
N LEU A 726 -3.17 11.93 -7.20
CA LEU A 726 -3.12 13.26 -6.60
C LEU A 726 -2.19 14.19 -7.38
N GLY A 727 -1.00 13.70 -7.72
CA GLY A 727 -0.03 14.45 -8.52
C GLY A 727 -0.55 14.76 -9.92
N GLN A 728 -1.16 13.77 -10.58
CA GLN A 728 -1.82 13.95 -11.88
C GLN A 728 -2.91 15.02 -11.82
N ALA A 729 -3.76 15.00 -10.77
CA ALA A 729 -4.84 15.96 -10.60
C ALA A 729 -4.30 17.40 -10.47
N ALA A 730 -3.23 17.57 -9.69
CA ALA A 730 -2.58 18.86 -9.54
C ALA A 730 -1.92 19.32 -10.85
N VAL A 731 -1.10 18.47 -11.49
CA VAL A 731 -0.42 18.84 -12.74
C VAL A 731 -1.39 19.24 -13.83
N ALA A 732 -2.45 18.46 -14.03
CA ALA A 732 -3.47 18.79 -15.01
C ALA A 732 -4.25 20.05 -14.63
N GLY A 733 -4.64 20.20 -13.36
CA GLY A 733 -5.36 21.38 -12.89
C GLY A 733 -4.57 22.67 -13.08
N TYR A 734 -3.28 22.69 -12.73
CA TYR A 734 -2.42 23.85 -12.94
C TYR A 734 -2.17 24.12 -14.42
N ALA A 735 -1.86 23.09 -15.22
CA ALA A 735 -1.66 23.24 -16.66
C ALA A 735 -2.90 23.88 -17.32
N THR A 736 -4.10 23.43 -16.96
CA THR A 736 -5.36 24.01 -17.46
C THR A 736 -5.57 25.44 -16.95
N LEU A 737 -5.25 25.76 -15.69
CA LEU A 737 -5.34 27.13 -15.19
C LEU A 737 -4.43 28.09 -15.96
N ARG A 738 -3.18 27.68 -16.25
CA ARG A 738 -2.24 28.50 -17.02
C ARG A 738 -2.77 28.76 -18.43
N GLN A 739 -3.27 27.72 -19.10
CA GLN A 739 -3.88 27.86 -20.43
C GLN A 739 -5.08 28.81 -20.43
N ARG A 740 -5.85 28.83 -19.33
CA ARG A 740 -6.99 29.74 -19.14
C ARG A 740 -6.60 31.14 -18.61
N GLY A 741 -5.31 31.42 -18.38
CA GLY A 741 -4.82 32.70 -17.88
C GLY A 741 -5.08 32.97 -16.39
N GLY A 742 -5.24 31.91 -15.58
CA GLY A 742 -5.55 31.97 -14.15
C GLY A 742 -4.36 31.83 -13.19
N LEU A 743 -3.12 31.80 -13.70
CA LEU A 743 -1.89 31.63 -12.92
C LEU A 743 -0.94 32.82 -13.04
#